data_AF-A0A0S8D8V4-F1
#
_entry.id   AF-A0A0S8D8V4-F1
#
_cell.length_a   1.000
_cell.length_b   1.000
_cell.length_c   1.000
_cell.angle_alpha   90.00
_cell.angle_beta   90.00
_cell.angle_gamma   90.00
#
_symmetry.space_group_name_H-M   'P 1'
#
loop_
_entity.id
_entity.type
_entity.pdbx_description
1 polymer ?
#
loop_
_entity_poly.entity_id
_entity_poly.type
_entity_poly.pdbx_seq_one_letter_code
_entity_poly.pdbx_strand_id
1 'polypeptide(L)'
;MESYLSNSYSNLISPDGYIEKIEKIDNKSLKALVIIKNIPEDFLGFHQKKNIIFNIKSTLAQLGINSKNVTLDLSYKKKRCEIDLTLYAFGSLAQKLLPLLSKNTFIGKLFVVDQSRKVREPYYLMRMFGRCDRNGSPLLSFGRTDKRDDLILKKIDGYTIAFLPLKKGVIKYSKNIYGFLPSLSRMLKSNNFQTRELLKLHQKLDTNETRSVKKDEILLVSTEPLHIRTVFAKVENSFLPKGFEHTSACILQPDTKDSGNIYEFLGDSKEEIINIPLEFYTLEPHKEHVFFEDRDQLQISLENPDILFEKYKTAPEKKFLSSVFIVKGKQLEKLEKKDWIKREGYKHKFPGFSYPSRQILLVEKYIKEQSSYPFLKAMEQDKITSQGILLNRYFPSPLMKKMFLNTQIQRCIKSIYFHKPSRSNDIFFSHEDRSFLLDLDKFAISVFWVDESSKNILKYVVRPDKDVGMFVPLKKIDTFRKACFFGIYGSNILKNSFEKELKLLMQKLLELKKNVEHPFFNKNIPIALVTGGGPGVMEIGNKIAKELNILSCANIVNFKNKKNSVLNEQKINPFIDAKMTYRLDRLVERQAEFHLDFPICLPGGSGTDFEYILEELRRKVGAVKSTPILLLGEVNYWKEKISSRFNCNLKTGTIKGSEWISNCFYCIQNAEQGIKIYKDFFSKTLPIGKNGPIYKDGFYFQNP
;
A
#
# COMPACT_ATOMS: atom_id res chain seq x y z
N MET A 1 11.49 9.85 -14.14
CA MET A 1 10.70 8.80 -13.45
C MET A 1 9.28 9.24 -13.13
N GLU A 2 9.06 10.46 -12.66
CA GLU A 2 7.69 10.95 -12.39
C GLU A 2 6.76 10.97 -13.62
N SER A 3 7.33 10.98 -14.83
CA SER A 3 6.59 11.04 -16.09
C SER A 3 5.61 9.87 -16.30
N TYR A 4 5.90 8.66 -15.82
CA TYR A 4 4.94 7.54 -15.97
C TYR A 4 3.72 7.68 -15.03
N LEU A 5 3.85 8.46 -13.95
CA LEU A 5 2.77 8.72 -13.00
C LEU A 5 1.83 9.83 -13.47
N SER A 6 2.24 10.65 -14.44
CA SER A 6 1.43 11.77 -14.93
C SER A 6 0.58 11.41 -16.14
N ASN A 7 0.92 10.36 -16.89
CA ASN A 7 0.28 10.01 -18.15
C ASN A 7 -1.02 9.21 -17.96
N SER A 8 -2.08 9.61 -18.67
CA SER A 8 -3.37 8.92 -18.70
C SER A 8 -3.38 7.69 -19.61
N TYR A 9 -2.48 7.65 -20.60
CA TYR A 9 -2.39 6.53 -21.53
C TYR A 9 -1.56 5.39 -20.95
N SER A 10 -1.84 4.16 -21.40
CA SER A 10 -0.90 3.06 -21.20
C SER A 10 0.31 3.24 -22.11
N ASN A 11 1.48 2.77 -21.67
CA ASN A 11 2.71 2.85 -22.41
C ASN A 11 2.75 1.99 -23.71
N LEU A 12 1.72 1.19 -23.98
CA LEU A 12 1.55 0.42 -25.23
C LEU A 12 0.86 1.20 -26.35
N ILE A 13 0.27 2.37 -26.08
CA ILE A 13 -0.59 3.08 -27.04
C ILE A 13 -0.23 4.56 -27.18
N SER A 14 -0.37 5.09 -28.39
CA SER A 14 -0.25 6.53 -28.64
C SER A 14 -1.60 7.25 -28.56
N PRO A 15 -1.60 8.60 -28.48
CA PRO A 15 -2.77 9.40 -28.85
C PRO A 15 -3.22 9.12 -30.30
N ASP A 16 -4.44 9.54 -30.64
CA ASP A 16 -4.92 9.48 -32.02
C ASP A 16 -4.17 10.45 -32.93
N GLY A 17 -3.82 9.96 -34.12
CA GLY A 17 -3.28 10.72 -35.24
C GLY A 17 -4.36 11.29 -36.14
N TYR A 18 -4.04 12.43 -36.73
CA TYR A 18 -4.91 13.13 -37.68
C TYR A 18 -4.25 13.24 -39.06
N ILE A 19 -5.06 13.29 -40.10
CA ILE A 19 -4.60 13.48 -41.49
C ILE A 19 -4.01 14.89 -41.65
N GLU A 20 -2.74 14.99 -42.03
CA GLU A 20 -2.08 16.26 -42.39
C GLU A 20 -2.18 16.53 -43.89
N LYS A 21 -1.94 15.50 -44.72
CA LYS A 21 -2.04 15.56 -46.17
C LYS A 21 -2.78 14.35 -46.71
N ILE A 22 -3.44 14.54 -47.85
CA ILE A 22 -4.26 13.53 -48.50
C ILE A 22 -4.08 13.63 -50.01
N GLU A 23 -3.99 12.50 -50.69
CA GLU A 23 -3.85 12.39 -52.14
C GLU A 23 -4.78 11.29 -52.63
N LYS A 24 -5.77 11.66 -53.46
CA LYS A 24 -6.72 10.71 -54.02
C LYS A 24 -6.02 9.91 -55.14
N ILE A 25 -6.07 8.58 -55.04
CA ILE A 25 -5.58 7.71 -56.12
C ILE A 25 -6.74 7.38 -57.05
N ASP A 26 -7.81 6.81 -56.51
CA ASP A 26 -9.00 6.41 -57.26
C ASP A 26 -10.27 6.51 -56.38
N ASN A 27 -11.40 5.91 -56.80
CA ASN A 27 -12.65 5.96 -56.04
C ASN A 27 -12.70 4.96 -54.85
N LYS A 28 -11.77 4.01 -54.79
CA LYS A 28 -11.63 3.00 -53.74
C LYS A 28 -10.40 3.21 -52.87
N SER A 29 -9.44 4.05 -53.24
CA SER A 29 -8.16 4.20 -52.53
C SER A 29 -7.64 5.64 -52.47
N LEU A 30 -6.95 5.95 -51.37
CA LEU A 30 -6.47 7.29 -51.04
C LEU A 30 -5.21 7.21 -50.15
N LYS A 31 -4.16 7.96 -50.49
CA LYS A 31 -2.94 8.09 -49.69
C LYS A 31 -3.12 9.19 -48.64
N ALA A 32 -2.69 8.91 -47.42
CA ALA A 32 -2.74 9.88 -46.33
C ALA A 32 -1.40 9.91 -45.58
N LEU A 33 -0.95 11.14 -45.30
CA LEU A 33 0.08 11.40 -44.31
C LEU A 33 -0.60 11.77 -43.00
N VAL A 34 -0.42 10.95 -41.98
CA VAL A 34 -1.00 11.12 -40.65
C VAL A 34 0.07 11.56 -39.66
N ILE A 35 -0.27 12.53 -38.80
CA ILE A 35 0.62 13.01 -37.75
C ILE A 35 0.04 12.68 -36.38
N ILE A 36 0.87 12.07 -35.52
CA ILE A 36 0.61 11.93 -34.09
C ILE A 36 1.53 12.89 -33.33
N LYS A 37 0.96 13.74 -32.48
CA LYS A 37 1.69 14.68 -31.62
C LYS A 37 1.54 14.29 -30.15
N ASN A 38 2.42 14.82 -29.30
CA ASN A 38 2.39 14.65 -27.85
C ASN A 38 2.43 13.18 -27.41
N ILE A 39 3.23 12.35 -28.10
CA ILE A 39 3.43 10.96 -27.71
C ILE A 39 4.15 10.93 -26.36
N PRO A 40 3.63 10.21 -25.35
CA PRO A 40 4.25 10.12 -24.02
C PRO A 40 5.67 9.57 -24.07
N GLU A 41 6.56 10.08 -23.21
CA GLU A 41 7.98 9.65 -23.15
C GLU A 41 8.14 8.17 -22.81
N ASP A 42 7.20 7.60 -22.07
CA ASP A 42 7.19 6.21 -21.66
C ASP A 42 6.60 5.27 -22.72
N PHE A 43 6.12 5.79 -23.86
CA PHE A 43 5.60 4.97 -24.97
C PHE A 43 6.67 4.01 -25.50
N LEU A 44 6.40 2.70 -25.39
CA LEU A 44 7.40 1.65 -25.69
C LEU A 44 7.84 1.64 -27.15
N GLY A 45 7.04 2.19 -28.07
CA GLY A 45 7.37 2.25 -29.49
C GLY A 45 8.65 3.04 -29.78
N PHE A 46 9.05 3.97 -28.90
CA PHE A 46 10.33 4.67 -29.04
C PHE A 46 11.55 3.75 -28.87
N HIS A 47 11.41 2.67 -28.10
CA HIS A 47 12.47 1.70 -27.83
C HIS A 47 12.35 0.43 -28.68
N GLN A 48 11.14 0.08 -29.11
CA GLN A 48 10.84 -1.15 -29.86
C GLN A 48 10.21 -0.84 -31.23
N LYS A 49 11.00 -0.33 -32.17
CA LYS A 49 10.50 0.09 -33.49
C LYS A 49 9.94 -1.05 -34.36
N LYS A 50 10.32 -2.31 -34.10
CA LYS A 50 10.02 -3.44 -35.02
C LYS A 50 8.61 -4.05 -34.88
N ASN A 51 7.84 -3.69 -33.86
CA ASN A 51 6.54 -4.31 -33.56
C ASN A 51 5.43 -3.28 -33.31
N ILE A 52 5.34 -2.24 -34.15
CA ILE A 52 4.32 -1.18 -34.01
C ILE A 52 3.28 -1.37 -35.11
N ILE A 53 2.00 -1.38 -34.73
CA ILE A 53 0.89 -1.40 -35.68
C ILE A 53 0.13 -0.07 -35.62
N PHE A 54 -0.36 0.37 -36.78
CA PHE A 54 -1.33 1.46 -36.84
C PHE A 54 -2.74 0.88 -36.77
N ASN A 55 -3.41 1.12 -35.65
CA ASN A 55 -4.78 0.70 -35.42
C ASN A 55 -5.74 1.81 -35.84
N ILE A 56 -6.43 1.61 -36.96
CA ILE A 56 -7.45 2.55 -37.45
C ILE A 56 -8.62 2.62 -36.45
N LYS A 57 -9.31 3.76 -36.38
CA LYS A 57 -10.51 3.90 -35.55
C LYS A 57 -11.56 2.90 -36.01
N SER A 58 -12.10 2.10 -35.08
CA SER A 58 -13.16 1.12 -35.39
C SER A 58 -14.38 1.76 -36.06
N THR A 59 -14.71 3.02 -35.78
CA THR A 59 -15.75 3.77 -36.54
C THR A 59 -15.52 3.75 -38.06
N LEU A 60 -14.26 3.89 -38.51
CA LEU A 60 -13.92 3.86 -39.94
C LEU A 60 -13.95 2.43 -40.48
N ALA A 61 -13.42 1.47 -39.71
CA ALA A 61 -13.45 0.06 -40.06
C ALA A 61 -14.88 -0.49 -40.23
N GLN A 62 -15.80 -0.15 -39.33
CA GLN A 62 -17.20 -0.56 -39.40
C GLN A 62 -17.94 0.02 -40.60
N LEU A 63 -17.42 1.10 -41.20
CA LEU A 63 -17.96 1.68 -42.42
C LEU A 63 -17.25 1.19 -43.68
N GLY A 64 -16.32 0.24 -43.53
CA GLY A 64 -15.58 -0.42 -44.61
C GLY A 64 -14.28 0.28 -45.02
N ILE A 65 -13.74 1.19 -44.22
CA ILE A 65 -12.43 1.80 -44.48
C ILE A 65 -11.33 1.05 -43.71
N ASN A 66 -10.32 0.56 -44.44
CA ASN A 66 -9.17 -0.14 -43.86
C ASN A 66 -7.86 0.55 -44.29
N SER A 67 -6.79 0.40 -43.50
CA SER A 67 -5.45 0.95 -43.82
C SER A 67 -4.48 -0.15 -44.24
N LYS A 68 -3.73 0.06 -45.33
CA LYS A 68 -2.60 -0.79 -45.76
C LYS A 68 -1.38 0.07 -46.11
N ASN A 69 -0.24 -0.57 -46.39
CA ASN A 69 1.02 0.08 -46.79
C ASN A 69 1.49 1.15 -45.79
N VAL A 70 1.53 0.79 -44.50
CA VAL A 70 1.84 1.71 -43.40
C VAL A 70 3.36 1.81 -43.21
N THR A 71 3.89 3.03 -43.31
CA THR A 71 5.28 3.38 -43.00
C THR A 71 5.32 4.40 -41.87
N LEU A 72 6.20 4.20 -40.88
CA LEU A 72 6.25 4.99 -39.65
C LEU A 72 7.60 5.71 -39.51
N ASP A 73 7.58 7.03 -39.34
CA ASP A 73 8.72 7.83 -38.88
C ASP A 73 8.48 8.36 -37.46
N LEU A 74 8.98 7.63 -36.47
CA LEU A 74 8.80 7.91 -35.06
C LEU A 74 9.99 8.66 -34.45
N SER A 75 9.72 9.83 -33.86
CA SER A 75 10.73 10.73 -33.28
C SER A 75 10.56 10.92 -31.78
N TYR A 76 11.49 10.37 -30.99
CA TYR A 76 11.53 10.56 -29.52
C TYR A 76 11.73 12.02 -29.13
N LYS A 77 12.72 12.70 -29.75
CA LYS A 77 13.04 14.11 -29.44
C LYS A 77 11.85 15.05 -29.66
N LYS A 78 11.08 14.82 -30.73
CA LYS A 78 9.92 15.65 -31.09
C LYS A 78 8.61 15.15 -30.47
N LYS A 79 8.61 14.00 -29.77
CA LYS A 79 7.41 13.34 -29.23
C LYS A 79 6.30 13.21 -30.28
N ARG A 80 6.68 12.83 -31.50
CA ARG A 80 5.78 12.78 -32.67
C ARG A 80 6.04 11.56 -33.55
N CYS A 81 5.03 11.16 -34.31
CA CYS A 81 5.14 10.18 -35.40
C CYS A 81 4.54 10.78 -36.67
N GLU A 82 5.23 10.62 -37.79
CA GLU A 82 4.68 10.79 -39.13
C GLU A 82 4.39 9.39 -39.69
N ILE A 83 3.24 9.23 -40.34
CA ILE A 83 2.74 7.94 -40.78
C ILE A 83 2.23 8.08 -42.21
N ASP A 84 2.90 7.44 -43.15
CA ASP A 84 2.42 7.31 -44.51
C ASP A 84 1.61 6.02 -44.63
N LEU A 85 0.37 6.12 -45.11
CA LEU A 85 -0.50 4.96 -45.30
C LEU A 85 -1.45 5.14 -46.49
N THR A 86 -2.04 4.02 -46.93
CA THR A 86 -3.12 4.03 -47.92
C THR A 86 -4.41 3.55 -47.27
N LEU A 87 -5.47 4.34 -47.41
CA LEU A 87 -6.83 3.97 -47.02
C LEU A 87 -7.55 3.33 -48.20
N TYR A 88 -8.20 2.20 -47.95
CA TYR A 88 -8.98 1.43 -48.93
C TYR A 88 -10.44 1.36 -48.49
N ALA A 89 -11.36 1.51 -49.45
CA ALA A 89 -12.79 1.47 -49.26
C ALA A 89 -13.40 0.15 -49.77
N PHE A 90 -14.02 -0.59 -48.86
CA PHE A 90 -14.72 -1.85 -49.13
C PHE A 90 -16.23 -1.64 -48.98
N GLY A 91 -16.99 -1.97 -50.03
CA GLY A 91 -18.42 -1.71 -50.11
C GLY A 91 -18.79 -0.25 -50.49
N SER A 92 -20.08 -0.06 -50.80
CA SER A 92 -20.61 1.22 -51.28
C SER A 92 -20.57 2.33 -50.23
N LEU A 93 -20.70 1.98 -48.94
CA LEU A 93 -20.69 2.93 -47.84
C LEU A 93 -19.31 3.57 -47.67
N ALA A 94 -18.25 2.75 -47.70
CA ALA A 94 -16.87 3.20 -47.62
C ALA A 94 -16.51 4.11 -48.80
N GLN A 95 -16.95 3.77 -50.02
CA GLN A 95 -16.69 4.58 -51.22
C GLN A 95 -17.34 5.97 -51.15
N LYS A 96 -18.44 6.11 -50.39
CA LYS A 96 -19.07 7.41 -50.13
C LYS A 96 -18.41 8.17 -48.97
N LEU A 97 -17.86 7.47 -47.98
CA LEU A 97 -17.17 8.07 -46.85
C LEU A 97 -15.75 8.53 -47.19
N LEU A 98 -15.00 7.75 -47.98
CA LEU A 98 -13.58 7.99 -48.30
C LEU A 98 -13.34 9.42 -48.84
N PRO A 99 -14.14 9.96 -49.78
CA PRO A 99 -13.97 11.33 -50.28
C PRO A 99 -14.30 12.43 -49.26
N LEU A 100 -15.03 12.10 -48.19
CA LEU A 100 -15.39 13.05 -47.14
C LEU A 100 -14.28 13.21 -46.11
N LEU A 101 -13.27 12.33 -46.09
CA LEU A 101 -12.10 12.47 -45.22
C LEU A 101 -11.23 13.63 -45.70
N SER A 102 -10.82 14.49 -44.77
CA SER A 102 -10.00 15.67 -45.09
C SER A 102 -8.88 15.89 -44.07
N LYS A 103 -8.06 16.93 -44.29
CA LYS A 103 -7.12 17.42 -43.28
C LYS A 103 -7.81 17.60 -41.91
N ASN A 104 -7.05 17.30 -40.85
CA ASN A 104 -7.44 17.28 -39.43
C ASN A 104 -8.41 16.17 -39.01
N THR A 105 -8.73 15.22 -39.88
CA THR A 105 -9.57 14.06 -39.50
C THR A 105 -8.73 13.08 -38.69
N PHE A 106 -9.17 12.74 -37.47
CA PHE A 106 -8.55 11.72 -36.65
C PHE A 106 -8.92 10.32 -37.15
N ILE A 107 -7.93 9.50 -37.47
CA ILE A 107 -8.18 8.21 -38.14
C ILE A 107 -7.61 6.98 -37.45
N GLY A 108 -6.69 7.11 -36.49
CA GLY A 108 -6.16 5.94 -35.79
C GLY A 108 -5.03 6.27 -34.84
N LYS A 109 -4.43 5.24 -34.25
CA LYS A 109 -3.38 5.36 -33.23
C LYS A 109 -2.38 4.22 -33.35
N LEU A 110 -1.21 4.37 -32.73
CA LEU A 110 -0.20 3.32 -32.68
C LEU A 110 -0.44 2.40 -31.48
N PHE A 111 -0.21 1.11 -31.69
CA PHE A 111 -0.15 0.09 -30.64
C PHE A 111 1.15 -0.71 -30.76
N VAL A 112 1.79 -0.99 -29.63
CA VAL A 112 3.04 -1.76 -29.56
C VAL A 112 2.71 -3.21 -29.23
N VAL A 113 3.08 -4.12 -30.11
CA VAL A 113 2.96 -5.58 -29.91
C VAL A 113 4.18 -6.08 -29.14
N ASP A 114 4.18 -5.83 -27.83
CA ASP A 114 5.26 -6.25 -26.93
C ASP A 114 5.01 -7.69 -26.43
N GLN A 115 5.84 -8.63 -26.90
CA GLN A 115 5.77 -10.05 -26.51
C GLN A 115 5.97 -10.28 -25.00
N SER A 116 6.69 -9.38 -24.32
CA SER A 116 6.86 -9.47 -22.86
C SER A 116 5.57 -9.16 -22.08
N ARG A 117 4.60 -8.48 -22.73
CA ARG A 117 3.29 -8.15 -22.19
C ARG A 117 2.21 -9.14 -22.57
N LYS A 118 2.46 -10.00 -23.55
CA LYS A 118 1.51 -11.02 -24.02
C LYS A 118 1.19 -12.01 -22.90
N VAL A 119 -0.10 -12.22 -22.64
CA VAL A 119 -0.57 -13.11 -21.57
C VAL A 119 -0.23 -14.56 -21.92
N ARG A 120 0.49 -15.22 -21.02
CA ARG A 120 0.99 -16.60 -21.22
C ARG A 120 0.00 -17.64 -20.74
N GLU A 121 -0.47 -17.49 -19.51
CA GLU A 121 -1.32 -18.47 -18.84
C GLU A 121 -2.80 -18.04 -18.81
N PRO A 122 -3.75 -18.91 -19.22
CA PRO A 122 -5.17 -18.60 -19.18
C PRO A 122 -5.66 -18.19 -17.80
N TYR A 123 -5.07 -18.78 -16.76
CA TYR A 123 -5.36 -18.48 -15.36
C TYR A 123 -5.24 -16.98 -15.02
N TYR A 124 -4.34 -16.24 -15.70
CA TYR A 124 -4.18 -14.80 -15.49
C TYR A 124 -5.43 -13.99 -15.85
N LEU A 125 -6.15 -14.37 -16.91
CA LEU A 125 -7.42 -13.74 -17.27
C LEU A 125 -8.55 -14.27 -16.39
N MET A 126 -8.54 -15.58 -16.08
CA MET A 126 -9.58 -16.21 -15.26
C MET A 126 -9.75 -15.55 -13.90
N ARG A 127 -8.66 -15.18 -13.22
CA ARG A 127 -8.70 -14.48 -11.92
C ARG A 127 -9.33 -13.08 -11.96
N MET A 128 -9.57 -12.51 -13.14
CA MET A 128 -10.18 -11.18 -13.30
C MET A 128 -11.70 -11.25 -13.44
N PHE A 129 -12.25 -12.39 -13.86
CA PHE A 129 -13.70 -12.61 -13.91
C PHE A 129 -14.30 -12.61 -12.50
N GLY A 130 -15.51 -12.05 -12.37
CA GLY A 130 -16.21 -11.91 -11.09
C GLY A 130 -15.57 -10.91 -10.12
N ARG A 131 -14.52 -10.20 -10.54
CA ARG A 131 -13.92 -9.10 -9.79
C ARG A 131 -14.32 -7.77 -10.40
N CYS A 132 -14.59 -6.79 -9.55
CA CYS A 132 -14.96 -5.45 -9.97
C CYS A 132 -13.94 -4.40 -9.50
N ASP A 133 -13.92 -3.28 -10.22
CA ASP A 133 -13.36 -2.03 -9.72
C ASP A 133 -14.22 -1.47 -8.57
N ARG A 134 -13.77 -0.35 -8.02
CA ARG A 134 -14.43 0.31 -6.89
C ARG A 134 -15.86 0.78 -7.13
N ASN A 135 -16.23 0.99 -8.40
CA ASN A 135 -17.55 1.47 -8.79
C ASN A 135 -18.48 0.28 -9.11
N GLY A 136 -18.06 -0.94 -8.76
CA GLY A 136 -18.77 -2.18 -9.10
C GLY A 136 -18.65 -2.58 -10.56
N SER A 137 -17.77 -1.92 -11.34
CA SER A 137 -17.62 -2.28 -12.76
C SER A 137 -16.68 -3.47 -12.92
N PRO A 138 -17.04 -4.51 -13.70
CA PRO A 138 -16.20 -5.70 -13.87
C PRO A 138 -14.81 -5.37 -14.43
N LEU A 139 -13.77 -6.04 -13.92
CA LEU A 139 -12.40 -5.95 -14.44
C LEU A 139 -12.25 -6.67 -15.78
N LEU A 140 -12.92 -7.81 -15.91
CA LEU A 140 -13.09 -8.59 -17.13
C LEU A 140 -14.48 -9.27 -17.09
N SER A 141 -15.31 -9.08 -18.10
CA SER A 141 -16.58 -9.80 -18.23
C SER A 141 -16.99 -9.96 -19.69
N PHE A 142 -17.75 -11.00 -19.99
CA PHE A 142 -18.29 -11.29 -21.32
C PHE A 142 -19.81 -11.45 -21.20
N GLY A 143 -20.57 -10.56 -21.83
CA GLY A 143 -22.03 -10.51 -21.71
C GLY A 143 -22.56 -9.89 -20.42
N ARG A 144 -23.85 -10.11 -20.13
CA ARG A 144 -24.58 -9.51 -19.00
C ARG A 144 -24.36 -10.18 -17.65
N THR A 145 -23.61 -11.27 -17.60
CA THR A 145 -23.40 -12.07 -16.40
C THR A 145 -21.91 -12.22 -16.13
N ASP A 146 -21.52 -12.29 -14.86
CA ASP A 146 -20.16 -12.68 -14.43
C ASP A 146 -19.79 -14.14 -14.78
N LYS A 147 -20.66 -14.82 -15.54
CA LYS A 147 -20.52 -16.23 -15.89
C LYS A 147 -19.47 -16.41 -16.98
N ARG A 148 -18.60 -17.36 -16.67
CA ARG A 148 -17.40 -17.78 -17.39
C ARG A 148 -17.70 -18.63 -18.63
N ASP A 149 -18.90 -19.19 -18.72
CA ASP A 149 -19.15 -20.47 -19.40
C ASP A 149 -19.04 -20.41 -20.93
N ASP A 150 -19.13 -19.21 -21.52
CA ASP A 150 -19.15 -19.05 -22.99
C ASP A 150 -17.80 -18.64 -23.59
N LEU A 151 -16.80 -18.23 -22.78
CA LEU A 151 -15.50 -17.79 -23.30
C LEU A 151 -14.46 -18.91 -23.26
N ILE A 152 -14.05 -19.39 -24.43
CA ILE A 152 -13.04 -20.45 -24.56
C ILE A 152 -11.63 -19.84 -24.50
N LEU A 153 -10.85 -20.21 -23.47
CA LEU A 153 -9.43 -19.83 -23.34
C LEU A 153 -8.54 -21.04 -23.61
N LYS A 154 -7.63 -20.94 -24.59
CA LYS A 154 -6.65 -21.99 -24.91
C LYS A 154 -5.23 -21.45 -24.83
N LYS A 155 -4.30 -22.30 -24.43
CA LYS A 155 -2.86 -22.02 -24.52
C LYS A 155 -2.34 -22.56 -25.84
N ILE A 156 -1.90 -21.67 -26.73
CA ILE A 156 -1.38 -21.99 -28.07
C ILE A 156 -0.02 -21.29 -28.19
N ASP A 157 1.01 -22.03 -28.61
CA ASP A 157 2.39 -21.54 -28.73
C ASP A 157 2.93 -20.81 -27.48
N GLY A 158 2.54 -21.29 -26.30
CA GLY A 158 2.95 -20.72 -25.01
C GLY A 158 2.18 -19.47 -24.57
N TYR A 159 1.18 -19.03 -25.33
CA TYR A 159 0.37 -17.85 -25.05
C TYR A 159 -1.13 -18.17 -24.96
N THR A 160 -1.87 -17.32 -24.26
CA THR A 160 -3.33 -17.45 -24.13
C THR A 160 -4.03 -16.80 -25.32
N ILE A 161 -4.87 -17.59 -25.99
CA ILE A 161 -5.81 -17.14 -27.02
C ILE A 161 -7.24 -17.35 -26.50
N ALA A 162 -8.07 -16.32 -26.53
CA ALA A 162 -9.50 -16.44 -26.30
C ALA A 162 -10.25 -16.57 -27.62
N PHE A 163 -11.26 -17.43 -27.69
CA PHE A 163 -12.15 -17.56 -28.83
C PHE A 163 -13.53 -17.04 -28.41
N LEU A 164 -13.89 -15.85 -28.89
CA LEU A 164 -15.16 -15.20 -28.57
C LEU A 164 -16.27 -15.75 -29.49
N PRO A 165 -17.37 -16.29 -28.93
CA PRO A 165 -18.48 -16.76 -29.74
C PRO A 165 -19.25 -15.60 -30.37
N LEU A 166 -19.66 -15.80 -31.63
CA LEU A 166 -20.47 -14.86 -32.40
C LEU A 166 -21.97 -15.10 -32.23
N LYS A 167 -22.75 -14.00 -32.16
CA LYS A 167 -24.21 -14.05 -32.29
C LYS A 167 -24.60 -14.50 -33.70
N LYS A 168 -25.82 -15.04 -33.83
CA LYS A 168 -26.37 -15.44 -35.12
C LYS A 168 -26.63 -14.19 -35.98
N GLY A 169 -26.28 -14.27 -37.26
CA GLY A 169 -26.52 -13.21 -38.25
C GLY A 169 -25.38 -12.21 -38.41
N VAL A 170 -25.64 -11.19 -39.22
CA VAL A 170 -24.68 -10.12 -39.57
C VAL A 170 -25.29 -8.74 -39.31
N ILE A 171 -24.45 -7.74 -39.07
CA ILE A 171 -24.88 -6.35 -38.89
C ILE A 171 -24.94 -5.65 -40.25
N LYS A 172 -26.10 -5.08 -40.58
CA LYS A 172 -26.32 -4.25 -41.77
C LYS A 172 -26.67 -2.83 -41.37
N TYR A 173 -26.37 -1.87 -42.26
CA TYR A 173 -26.81 -0.49 -42.08
C TYR A 173 -28.15 -0.22 -42.75
N SER A 174 -28.99 0.57 -42.10
CA SER A 174 -30.15 1.20 -42.73
C SER A 174 -29.71 2.22 -43.79
N LYS A 175 -30.54 2.46 -44.82
CA LYS A 175 -30.27 3.46 -45.87
C LYS A 175 -30.05 4.88 -45.33
N ASN A 176 -30.54 5.20 -44.13
CA ASN A 176 -30.37 6.52 -43.52
C ASN A 176 -28.91 6.83 -43.15
N ILE A 177 -28.02 5.83 -43.08
CA ILE A 177 -26.60 6.05 -42.76
C ILE A 177 -25.90 6.99 -43.77
N TYR A 178 -26.32 6.98 -45.05
CA TYR A 178 -25.68 7.80 -46.07
C TYR A 178 -25.83 9.30 -45.78
N GLY A 179 -26.96 9.71 -45.21
CA GLY A 179 -27.18 11.09 -44.76
C GLY A 179 -26.35 11.47 -43.52
N PHE A 180 -25.88 10.50 -42.74
CA PHE A 180 -25.08 10.73 -41.55
C PHE A 180 -23.57 10.88 -41.84
N LEU A 181 -23.08 10.38 -42.98
CA LEU A 181 -21.64 10.38 -43.30
C LEU A 181 -20.98 11.79 -43.28
N PRO A 182 -21.60 12.87 -43.80
CA PRO A 182 -21.01 14.21 -43.73
C PRO A 182 -20.87 14.71 -42.28
N SER A 183 -21.89 14.48 -41.46
CA SER A 183 -21.86 14.80 -40.02
C SER A 183 -20.76 14.04 -39.31
N LEU A 184 -20.66 12.73 -39.59
CA LEU A 184 -19.62 11.88 -39.04
C LEU A 184 -18.21 12.35 -39.41
N SER A 185 -17.96 12.69 -40.68
CA SER A 185 -16.67 13.23 -41.13
C SER A 185 -16.29 14.50 -40.35
N ARG A 186 -17.26 15.40 -40.12
CA ARG A 186 -17.03 16.60 -39.31
C ARG A 186 -16.72 16.26 -37.85
N MET A 187 -17.43 15.29 -37.27
CA MET A 187 -17.19 14.83 -35.89
C MET A 187 -15.79 14.22 -35.75
N LEU A 188 -15.30 13.49 -36.74
CA LEU A 188 -13.96 12.89 -36.75
C LEU A 188 -12.83 13.94 -36.74
N LYS A 189 -13.11 15.23 -36.98
CA LYS A 189 -12.12 16.32 -36.80
C LYS A 189 -11.89 16.68 -35.33
N SER A 190 -12.69 16.13 -34.42
CA SER A 190 -12.54 16.29 -32.98
C SER A 190 -12.39 14.92 -32.33
N ASN A 191 -11.44 14.78 -31.41
CA ASN A 191 -11.23 13.51 -30.72
C ASN A 191 -12.17 13.29 -29.51
N ASN A 192 -13.15 14.18 -29.31
CA ASN A 192 -14.01 14.18 -28.12
C ASN A 192 -15.34 13.45 -28.30
N PHE A 193 -15.66 12.98 -29.51
CA PHE A 193 -16.96 12.35 -29.80
C PHE A 193 -16.87 10.82 -29.82
N GLN A 194 -17.84 10.16 -29.18
CA GLN A 194 -17.99 8.69 -29.21
C GLN A 194 -18.66 8.24 -30.52
N THR A 195 -17.98 8.43 -31.64
CA THR A 195 -18.55 8.20 -32.98
C THR A 195 -18.98 6.76 -33.23
N ARG A 196 -18.34 5.77 -32.60
CA ARG A 196 -18.72 4.35 -32.68
C ARG A 196 -20.13 4.09 -32.16
N GLU A 197 -20.51 4.72 -31.05
CA GLU A 197 -21.84 4.53 -30.44
C GLU A 197 -22.96 5.08 -31.33
N LEU A 198 -22.67 6.14 -32.07
CA LEU A 198 -23.64 6.73 -33.00
C LEU A 198 -23.92 5.82 -34.21
N LEU A 199 -22.98 4.96 -34.60
CA LEU A 199 -23.21 3.99 -35.67
C LEU A 199 -24.30 2.97 -35.29
N LYS A 200 -24.43 2.63 -34.01
CA LYS A 200 -25.43 1.68 -33.51
C LYS A 200 -26.87 2.12 -33.85
N LEU A 201 -27.12 3.43 -33.91
CA LEU A 201 -28.43 4.00 -34.28
C LEU A 201 -28.85 3.65 -35.72
N HIS A 202 -27.88 3.31 -36.57
CA HIS A 202 -28.10 2.98 -37.97
C HIS A 202 -27.94 1.49 -38.27
N GLN A 203 -27.53 0.68 -37.29
CA GLN A 203 -27.24 -0.75 -37.44
C GLN A 203 -28.49 -1.60 -37.15
N LYS A 204 -28.67 -2.68 -37.91
CA LYS A 204 -29.70 -3.70 -37.71
C LYS A 204 -29.06 -5.09 -37.83
N LEU A 205 -29.41 -5.99 -36.92
CA LEU A 205 -28.99 -7.39 -37.00
C LEU A 205 -29.90 -8.13 -37.98
N ASP A 206 -29.31 -8.79 -38.97
CA ASP A 206 -29.98 -9.65 -39.93
C ASP A 206 -29.62 -11.11 -39.63
N THR A 207 -30.55 -11.83 -39.02
CA THR A 207 -30.36 -13.23 -38.58
C THR A 207 -30.49 -14.26 -39.69
N ASN A 208 -30.89 -13.85 -40.89
CA ASN A 208 -31.10 -14.75 -42.03
C ASN A 208 -29.85 -14.87 -42.91
N GLU A 209 -28.88 -13.97 -42.75
CA GLU A 209 -27.62 -13.98 -43.48
C GLU A 209 -26.56 -14.82 -42.77
N THR A 210 -25.72 -15.48 -43.57
CA THR A 210 -24.59 -16.27 -43.11
C THR A 210 -23.39 -15.39 -42.81
N ARG A 211 -22.55 -15.79 -41.85
CA ARG A 211 -21.34 -15.05 -41.45
C ARG A 211 -20.15 -15.35 -42.38
N SER A 212 -20.36 -15.19 -43.67
CA SER A 212 -19.38 -15.41 -44.74
C SER A 212 -18.85 -14.09 -45.29
N VAL A 213 -17.57 -14.01 -45.66
CA VAL A 213 -16.97 -12.80 -46.27
C VAL A 213 -17.05 -12.86 -47.80
N LYS A 214 -17.40 -11.74 -48.42
CA LYS A 214 -17.45 -11.56 -49.87
C LYS A 214 -16.37 -10.59 -50.31
N LYS A 215 -15.79 -10.86 -51.49
CA LYS A 215 -14.79 -9.98 -52.09
C LYS A 215 -15.32 -8.56 -52.24
N ASP A 216 -14.47 -7.58 -51.91
CA ASP A 216 -14.76 -6.14 -51.96
C ASP A 216 -15.88 -5.63 -51.03
N GLU A 217 -16.42 -6.47 -50.13
CA GLU A 217 -17.40 -6.09 -49.12
C GLU A 217 -16.85 -6.21 -47.70
N ILE A 218 -17.47 -5.51 -46.76
CA ILE A 218 -17.16 -5.60 -45.33
C ILE A 218 -18.21 -6.49 -44.66
N LEU A 219 -17.76 -7.52 -43.94
CA LEU A 219 -18.61 -8.32 -43.07
C LEU A 219 -18.55 -7.72 -41.66
N LEU A 220 -19.72 -7.41 -41.11
CA LEU A 220 -19.86 -6.98 -39.71
C LEU A 220 -20.57 -8.08 -38.93
N VAL A 221 -19.90 -8.63 -37.93
CA VAL A 221 -20.46 -9.63 -37.02
C VAL A 221 -20.48 -9.09 -35.60
N SER A 222 -21.37 -9.63 -34.77
CA SER A 222 -21.50 -9.20 -33.38
C SER A 222 -21.26 -10.32 -32.37
N THR A 223 -20.75 -9.96 -31.21
CA THR A 223 -20.57 -10.82 -30.03
C THR A 223 -21.38 -10.26 -28.87
N GLU A 224 -21.47 -11.00 -27.76
CA GLU A 224 -21.76 -10.35 -26.49
C GLU A 224 -20.66 -9.32 -26.16
N PRO A 225 -20.99 -8.21 -25.45
CA PRO A 225 -19.99 -7.22 -25.05
C PRO A 225 -18.86 -7.85 -24.25
N LEU A 226 -17.61 -7.51 -24.60
CA LEU A 226 -16.43 -7.89 -23.83
C LEU A 226 -15.92 -6.66 -23.08
N HIS A 227 -16.09 -6.64 -21.76
CA HIS A 227 -15.59 -5.55 -20.93
C HIS A 227 -14.18 -5.87 -20.48
N ILE A 228 -13.22 -4.98 -20.78
CA ILE A 228 -11.82 -5.16 -20.42
C ILE A 228 -11.31 -3.87 -19.75
N ARG A 229 -10.70 -4.00 -18.57
CA ARG A 229 -10.09 -2.85 -17.84
C ARG A 229 -8.62 -3.00 -17.51
N THR A 230 -8.11 -4.22 -17.57
CA THR A 230 -6.81 -4.58 -16.99
C THR A 230 -5.81 -5.06 -18.03
N VAL A 231 -6.23 -5.20 -19.29
CA VAL A 231 -5.44 -5.71 -20.42
C VAL A 231 -5.90 -5.05 -21.73
N PHE A 232 -5.07 -5.08 -22.76
CA PHE A 232 -5.52 -4.90 -24.14
C PHE A 232 -5.89 -6.25 -24.73
N ALA A 233 -6.79 -6.27 -25.72
CA ALA A 233 -6.97 -7.43 -26.58
C ALA A 233 -6.67 -7.09 -28.04
N LYS A 234 -6.10 -8.03 -28.78
CA LYS A 234 -5.78 -7.92 -30.20
C LYS A 234 -6.39 -9.09 -30.95
N VAL A 235 -7.09 -8.82 -32.06
CA VAL A 235 -7.54 -9.88 -32.97
C VAL A 235 -6.33 -10.52 -33.65
N GLU A 236 -6.25 -11.85 -33.62
CA GLU A 236 -5.14 -12.61 -34.19
C GLU A 236 -5.53 -13.29 -35.50
N ASN A 237 -5.13 -12.67 -36.61
CA ASN A 237 -5.50 -13.11 -37.96
C ASN A 237 -5.05 -14.53 -38.29
N SER A 238 -3.94 -15.02 -37.72
CA SER A 238 -3.43 -16.37 -38.02
C SER A 238 -4.35 -17.50 -37.55
N PHE A 239 -5.28 -17.24 -36.62
CA PHE A 239 -6.26 -18.20 -36.13
C PHE A 239 -7.66 -18.03 -36.74
N LEU A 240 -7.83 -17.13 -37.71
CA LEU A 240 -9.08 -16.98 -38.45
C LEU A 240 -9.24 -18.10 -39.49
N PRO A 241 -10.49 -18.45 -39.87
CA PRO A 241 -10.73 -19.38 -40.98
C PRO A 241 -10.09 -18.88 -42.28
N LYS A 242 -9.75 -19.81 -43.17
CA LYS A 242 -9.08 -19.46 -44.43
C LYS A 242 -9.95 -18.51 -45.25
N GLY A 243 -9.33 -17.45 -45.75
CA GLY A 243 -10.00 -16.42 -46.55
C GLY A 243 -10.65 -15.30 -45.74
N PHE A 244 -10.55 -15.31 -44.40
CA PHE A 244 -10.92 -14.18 -43.55
C PHE A 244 -9.70 -13.36 -43.14
N GLU A 245 -9.85 -12.04 -43.13
CA GLU A 245 -8.86 -11.08 -42.63
C GLU A 245 -9.60 -10.02 -41.79
N HIS A 246 -9.22 -9.85 -40.52
CA HIS A 246 -9.75 -8.72 -39.73
C HIS A 246 -9.13 -7.41 -40.21
N THR A 247 -9.90 -6.31 -40.19
CA THR A 247 -9.38 -4.98 -40.52
C THR A 247 -8.24 -4.55 -39.59
N SER A 248 -7.55 -3.45 -39.93
CA SER A 248 -6.50 -2.89 -39.07
C SER A 248 -7.01 -2.34 -37.73
N ALA A 249 -8.34 -2.26 -37.51
CA ALA A 249 -8.96 -1.90 -36.23
C ALA A 249 -8.96 -3.09 -35.25
N CYS A 250 -7.81 -3.74 -35.08
CA CYS A 250 -7.69 -5.02 -34.38
C CYS A 250 -7.50 -4.90 -32.86
N ILE A 251 -7.45 -3.69 -32.27
CA ILE A 251 -7.15 -3.49 -30.84
C ILE A 251 -8.39 -3.07 -30.03
N LEU A 252 -8.63 -3.79 -28.94
CA LEU A 252 -9.55 -3.42 -27.86
C LEU A 252 -8.75 -2.85 -26.69
N GLN A 253 -9.22 -1.70 -26.18
CA GLN A 253 -8.54 -0.91 -25.16
C GLN A 253 -9.17 -1.11 -23.76
N PRO A 254 -8.36 -0.97 -22.69
CA PRO A 254 -8.75 -1.16 -21.27
C PRO A 254 -9.57 0.01 -20.68
N ASP A 255 -10.24 0.82 -21.51
CA ASP A 255 -10.96 2.04 -21.12
C ASP A 255 -12.46 1.97 -21.46
N THR A 256 -12.92 0.81 -21.89
CA THR A 256 -14.20 0.66 -22.54
C THR A 256 -15.27 0.20 -21.57
N LYS A 257 -16.31 1.03 -21.43
CA LYS A 257 -17.52 0.66 -20.67
C LYS A 257 -18.33 -0.42 -21.38
N ASP A 258 -18.26 -0.46 -22.71
CA ASP A 258 -18.75 -1.50 -23.62
C ASP A 258 -17.77 -1.54 -24.82
N SER A 259 -16.81 -2.48 -24.88
CA SER A 259 -16.05 -2.70 -26.13
C SER A 259 -16.33 -4.04 -26.77
N GLY A 260 -15.94 -4.10 -28.05
CA GLY A 260 -15.76 -5.37 -28.72
C GLY A 260 -17.05 -6.13 -28.94
N ASN A 261 -18.16 -5.44 -29.23
CA ASN A 261 -19.42 -6.12 -29.56
C ASN A 261 -19.64 -6.28 -31.08
N ILE A 262 -18.88 -5.57 -31.91
CA ILE A 262 -18.93 -5.62 -33.37
C ILE A 262 -17.49 -5.68 -33.89
N TYR A 263 -17.26 -6.57 -34.84
CA TYR A 263 -15.97 -6.83 -35.47
C TYR A 263 -16.10 -6.84 -36.99
N GLU A 264 -15.03 -6.44 -37.66
CA GLU A 264 -15.04 -6.11 -39.07
C GLU A 264 -14.07 -7.00 -39.85
N PHE A 265 -14.60 -7.78 -40.79
CA PHE A 265 -13.84 -8.75 -41.58
C PHE A 265 -13.92 -8.46 -43.07
N LEU A 266 -12.81 -8.72 -43.74
CA LEU A 266 -12.61 -8.67 -45.19
C LEU A 266 -12.19 -10.06 -45.68
N GLY A 267 -12.32 -10.30 -46.98
CA GLY A 267 -11.78 -11.48 -47.63
C GLY A 267 -12.71 -12.09 -48.65
N ASP A 268 -12.54 -13.39 -48.89
CA ASP A 268 -13.30 -14.15 -49.88
C ASP A 268 -13.40 -15.60 -49.41
N SER A 269 -14.50 -15.94 -48.73
CA SER A 269 -14.72 -17.26 -48.15
C SER A 269 -16.20 -17.54 -47.96
N LYS A 270 -16.61 -18.75 -48.34
CA LYS A 270 -17.98 -19.26 -48.15
C LYS A 270 -18.19 -19.93 -46.80
N GLU A 271 -17.11 -20.18 -46.04
CA GLU A 271 -17.19 -20.71 -44.69
C GLU A 271 -17.78 -19.66 -43.74
N GLU A 272 -18.46 -20.10 -42.69
CA GLU A 272 -18.89 -19.19 -41.63
C GLU A 272 -17.80 -19.01 -40.58
N ILE A 273 -17.55 -17.76 -40.18
CA ILE A 273 -16.83 -17.50 -38.95
C ILE A 273 -17.75 -17.76 -37.75
N ILE A 274 -17.22 -18.50 -36.77
CA ILE A 274 -17.95 -18.90 -35.56
C ILE A 274 -17.39 -18.19 -34.32
N ASN A 275 -16.07 -18.01 -34.28
CA ASN A 275 -15.37 -17.42 -33.15
C ASN A 275 -14.35 -16.38 -33.58
N ILE A 276 -14.09 -15.41 -32.71
CA ILE A 276 -13.04 -14.39 -32.90
C ILE A 276 -11.84 -14.71 -31.98
N PRO A 277 -10.65 -14.98 -32.54
CA PRO A 277 -9.44 -15.21 -31.77
C PRO A 277 -8.86 -13.88 -31.25
N LEU A 278 -8.70 -13.78 -29.93
CA LEU A 278 -8.08 -12.64 -29.25
C LEU A 278 -6.83 -13.05 -28.47
N GLU A 279 -5.76 -12.30 -28.68
CA GLU A 279 -4.58 -12.25 -27.82
C GLU A 279 -4.70 -11.13 -26.80
N PHE A 280 -4.14 -11.30 -25.60
CA PHE A 280 -4.19 -10.28 -24.55
C PHE A 280 -2.81 -9.76 -24.17
N TYR A 281 -2.74 -8.47 -23.86
CA TYR A 281 -1.50 -7.78 -23.47
C TYR A 281 -1.71 -7.05 -22.14
N THR A 282 -0.88 -7.35 -21.15
CA THR A 282 -0.95 -6.74 -19.81
C THR A 282 -0.58 -5.26 -19.81
N LEU A 283 -1.22 -4.48 -18.93
CA LEU A 283 -0.87 -3.09 -18.66
C LEU A 283 0.42 -2.99 -17.83
N GLU A 284 0.85 -1.76 -17.56
CA GLU A 284 1.87 -1.48 -16.57
C GLU A 284 1.48 -2.09 -15.21
N PRO A 285 2.43 -2.69 -14.47
CA PRO A 285 2.15 -3.40 -13.21
C PRO A 285 1.25 -2.66 -12.21
N HIS A 286 1.35 -1.33 -12.18
CA HIS A 286 0.62 -0.46 -11.26
C HIS A 286 -0.81 -0.12 -11.73
N LYS A 287 -1.20 -0.47 -12.97
CA LYS A 287 -2.52 -0.23 -13.57
C LYS A 287 -3.39 -1.49 -13.75
N GLU A 288 -2.88 -2.67 -13.36
CA GLU A 288 -3.54 -3.96 -13.57
C GLU A 288 -4.70 -4.27 -12.60
N HIS A 289 -5.02 -3.40 -11.62
CA HIS A 289 -6.02 -3.67 -10.56
C HIS A 289 -5.75 -4.96 -9.75
N VAL A 290 -4.47 -5.35 -9.60
CA VAL A 290 -4.11 -6.57 -8.87
C VAL A 290 -4.08 -6.32 -7.36
N PHE A 291 -4.67 -7.23 -6.58
CA PHE A 291 -4.66 -7.20 -5.13
C PHE A 291 -3.31 -7.62 -4.55
N PHE A 292 -2.97 -7.10 -3.36
CA PHE A 292 -1.69 -7.37 -2.72
C PHE A 292 -1.56 -8.83 -2.28
N GLU A 293 -2.67 -9.44 -1.84
CA GLU A 293 -2.74 -10.85 -1.44
C GLU A 293 -2.37 -11.80 -2.58
N ASP A 294 -2.62 -11.43 -3.83
CA ASP A 294 -2.25 -12.23 -4.99
C ASP A 294 -0.78 -12.02 -5.44
N ARG A 295 0.06 -11.38 -4.62
CA ARG A 295 1.47 -11.04 -4.94
C ARG A 295 2.46 -11.85 -4.12
N ASP A 296 2.34 -13.18 -4.13
CA ASP A 296 3.14 -14.12 -3.33
C ASP A 296 4.65 -13.82 -3.35
N GLN A 297 5.24 -13.64 -4.53
CA GLN A 297 6.67 -13.33 -4.67
C GLN A 297 7.07 -12.02 -3.98
N LEU A 298 6.21 -10.99 -4.03
CA LEU A 298 6.46 -9.73 -3.34
C LEU A 298 6.35 -9.92 -1.84
N GLN A 299 5.32 -10.61 -1.36
CA GLN A 299 5.10 -10.88 0.07
C GLN A 299 6.30 -11.63 0.68
N ILE A 300 6.74 -12.71 0.05
CA ILE A 300 7.94 -13.48 0.46
C ILE A 300 9.19 -12.57 0.52
N SER A 301 9.37 -11.70 -0.47
CA SER A 301 10.52 -10.80 -0.50
C SER A 301 10.51 -9.75 0.62
N LEU A 302 9.31 -9.34 1.08
CA LEU A 302 9.12 -8.33 2.11
C LEU A 302 9.28 -8.88 3.53
N GLU A 303 9.17 -10.20 3.72
CA GLU A 303 9.43 -10.86 5.00
C GLU A 303 10.91 -11.15 5.25
N ASN A 304 11.74 -11.09 4.20
CA ASN A 304 13.18 -11.31 4.27
C ASN A 304 13.92 -9.99 4.58
N PRO A 305 14.56 -9.84 5.77
CA PRO A 305 15.29 -8.64 6.13
C PRO A 305 16.44 -8.33 5.16
N ASP A 306 17.19 -9.34 4.73
CA ASP A 306 18.39 -9.15 3.89
C ASP A 306 18.03 -8.49 2.55
N ILE A 307 16.94 -8.94 1.93
CA ILE A 307 16.44 -8.35 0.68
C ILE A 307 16.15 -6.87 0.90
N LEU A 308 15.39 -6.51 1.93
CA LEU A 308 15.03 -5.11 2.19
C LEU A 308 16.24 -4.25 2.55
N PHE A 309 17.17 -4.73 3.38
CA PHE A 309 18.39 -4.01 3.71
C PHE A 309 19.23 -3.73 2.47
N GLU A 310 19.42 -4.73 1.59
CA GLU A 310 20.11 -4.52 0.31
C GLU A 310 19.37 -3.50 -0.57
N LYS A 311 18.04 -3.55 -0.65
CA LYS A 311 17.26 -2.59 -1.46
C LYS A 311 17.33 -1.18 -0.91
N TYR A 312 17.41 -0.97 0.40
CA TYR A 312 17.62 0.37 0.96
C TYR A 312 18.99 0.96 0.66
N LYS A 313 20.00 0.14 0.29
CA LYS A 313 21.30 0.66 -0.19
C LYS A 313 21.17 1.36 -1.55
N THR A 314 20.16 1.02 -2.35
CA THR A 314 19.95 1.66 -3.66
C THR A 314 19.25 3.02 -3.54
N ALA A 315 18.67 3.34 -2.37
CA ALA A 315 18.05 4.63 -2.15
C ALA A 315 19.08 5.80 -2.21
N PRO A 316 18.71 6.97 -2.76
CA PRO A 316 19.57 8.17 -2.83
C PRO A 316 20.17 8.60 -1.49
N GLU A 317 21.22 9.43 -1.50
CA GLU A 317 21.93 9.89 -0.28
C GLU A 317 21.01 10.32 0.87
N LYS A 318 21.47 10.12 2.11
CA LYS A 318 20.72 10.39 3.35
C LYS A 318 20.12 11.80 3.44
N LYS A 319 20.68 12.82 2.79
CA LYS A 319 20.14 14.19 2.83
C LYS A 319 18.76 14.31 2.15
N PHE A 320 18.46 13.43 1.20
CA PHE A 320 17.23 13.49 0.41
C PHE A 320 16.10 12.67 1.03
N LEU A 321 14.88 13.18 0.87
CA LEU A 321 13.68 12.37 0.98
C LEU A 321 13.65 11.42 -0.22
N SER A 322 13.27 10.17 0.00
CA SER A 322 13.25 9.16 -1.06
C SER A 322 12.12 8.18 -0.85
N SER A 323 11.34 7.96 -1.91
CA SER A 323 10.21 7.04 -1.92
C SER A 323 10.13 6.27 -3.23
N VAL A 324 9.64 5.03 -3.17
CA VAL A 324 9.26 4.24 -4.34
C VAL A 324 8.04 3.38 -4.02
N PHE A 325 7.11 3.28 -4.98
CA PHE A 325 5.94 2.39 -4.88
C PHE A 325 6.21 1.07 -5.61
N ILE A 326 6.06 -0.04 -4.90
CA ILE A 326 6.39 -1.38 -5.38
C ILE A 326 5.13 -2.24 -5.46
N VAL A 327 4.89 -2.85 -6.61
CA VAL A 327 3.71 -3.70 -6.87
C VAL A 327 4.07 -5.12 -7.30
N LYS A 328 5.33 -5.41 -7.65
CA LYS A 328 5.78 -6.76 -8.06
C LYS A 328 7.11 -7.15 -7.39
N GLY A 329 7.31 -8.44 -7.11
CA GLY A 329 8.57 -8.96 -6.56
C GLY A 329 9.78 -8.66 -7.45
N LYS A 330 9.68 -8.91 -8.76
CA LYS A 330 10.73 -8.57 -9.73
C LYS A 330 11.08 -7.07 -9.77
N GLN A 331 10.12 -6.19 -9.46
CA GLN A 331 10.37 -4.74 -9.36
C GLN A 331 11.22 -4.44 -8.13
N LEU A 332 10.93 -5.07 -6.99
CA LEU A 332 11.75 -4.95 -5.77
C LEU A 332 13.16 -5.50 -5.99
N GLU A 333 13.26 -6.66 -6.66
CA GLU A 333 14.52 -7.33 -6.95
C GLU A 333 15.45 -6.47 -7.81
N LYS A 334 14.91 -5.83 -8.85
CA LYS A 334 15.67 -4.98 -9.78
C LYS A 334 15.73 -3.50 -9.37
N LEU A 335 15.40 -3.18 -8.13
CA LEU A 335 15.30 -1.79 -7.68
C LEU A 335 16.67 -1.10 -7.70
N GLU A 336 16.80 -0.05 -8.50
CA GLU A 336 18.02 0.76 -8.68
C GLU A 336 17.85 2.19 -8.14
N LYS A 337 18.94 2.96 -8.05
CA LYS A 337 18.93 4.36 -7.58
C LYS A 337 18.02 5.27 -8.42
N LYS A 338 17.90 5.00 -9.72
CA LYS A 338 17.02 5.75 -10.63
C LYS A 338 15.54 5.56 -10.30
N ASP A 339 15.18 4.45 -9.63
CA ASP A 339 13.81 4.03 -9.30
C ASP A 339 13.17 4.80 -8.15
N TRP A 340 13.98 5.54 -7.40
CA TRP A 340 13.52 6.33 -6.27
C TRP A 340 13.15 7.75 -6.70
N ILE A 341 11.97 8.21 -6.30
CA ILE A 341 11.66 9.64 -6.34
C ILE A 341 12.47 10.32 -5.24
N LYS A 342 13.35 11.23 -5.64
CA LYS A 342 14.26 11.99 -4.78
C LYS A 342 13.75 13.43 -4.64
N ARG A 343 13.68 13.93 -3.40
CA ARG A 343 13.37 15.34 -3.09
C ARG A 343 14.34 15.89 -2.04
N GLU A 344 14.71 17.15 -2.14
CA GLU A 344 15.57 17.81 -1.14
C GLU A 344 14.88 17.97 0.20
N GLY A 345 13.57 18.24 0.20
CA GLY A 345 12.77 18.44 1.40
C GLY A 345 13.21 19.67 2.19
N TYR A 346 12.47 20.77 2.11
CA TYR A 346 12.77 21.97 2.86
C TYR A 346 12.02 21.98 4.20
N LYS A 347 12.67 22.55 5.23
CA LYS A 347 11.98 22.87 6.48
C LYS A 347 11.33 24.24 6.30
N HIS A 348 10.00 24.28 6.34
CA HIS A 348 9.25 25.54 6.34
C HIS A 348 8.96 25.93 7.79
N LYS A 349 9.16 27.19 8.14
CA LYS A 349 8.59 27.76 9.37
C LYS A 349 7.15 28.15 9.07
N PHE A 350 6.19 27.57 9.78
CA PHE A 350 4.78 27.93 9.62
C PHE A 350 4.48 29.17 10.47
N PRO A 351 3.93 30.24 9.86
CA PRO A 351 3.75 31.53 10.54
C PRO A 351 2.61 31.54 11.58
N GLY A 352 1.85 30.46 11.71
CA GLY A 352 0.76 30.35 12.67
C GLY A 352 -0.53 31.02 12.18
N PHE A 353 -1.49 31.10 13.11
CA PHE A 353 -2.81 31.71 12.89
C PHE A 353 -2.75 33.21 12.56
N SER A 354 -1.63 33.88 12.79
CA SER A 354 -1.43 35.28 12.41
C SER A 354 -1.38 35.49 10.88
N TYR A 355 -1.05 34.45 10.11
CA TYR A 355 -0.98 34.51 8.64
C TYR A 355 -1.56 33.26 7.98
N PRO A 356 -2.88 33.02 8.09
CA PRO A 356 -3.51 31.75 7.72
C PRO A 356 -3.33 31.40 6.24
N SER A 357 -3.53 32.36 5.32
CA SER A 357 -3.36 32.12 3.87
C SER A 357 -1.92 31.75 3.51
N ARG A 358 -0.93 32.41 4.14
CA ARG A 358 0.49 32.09 3.96
C ARG A 358 0.81 30.71 4.53
N GLN A 359 0.25 30.35 5.68
CA GLN A 359 0.41 29.03 6.27
C GLN A 359 -0.15 27.93 5.36
N ILE A 360 -1.35 28.10 4.80
CA ILE A 360 -1.96 27.14 3.87
C ILE A 360 -1.02 26.91 2.67
N LEU A 361 -0.55 27.99 2.03
CA LEU A 361 0.35 27.89 0.88
C LEU A 361 1.67 27.18 1.22
N LEU A 362 2.26 27.45 2.39
CA LEU A 362 3.49 26.80 2.83
C LEU A 362 3.28 25.31 3.17
N VAL A 363 2.14 24.95 3.77
CA VAL A 363 1.78 23.55 4.05
C VAL A 363 1.59 22.79 2.74
N GLU A 364 0.85 23.34 1.78
CA GLU A 364 0.68 22.71 0.46
C GLU A 364 2.01 22.54 -0.27
N LYS A 365 2.88 23.56 -0.22
CA LYS A 365 4.23 23.49 -0.79
C LYS A 365 5.04 22.37 -0.13
N TYR A 366 5.04 22.29 1.19
CA TYR A 366 5.74 21.24 1.93
C TYR A 366 5.23 19.83 1.59
N ILE A 367 3.91 19.65 1.44
CA ILE A 367 3.30 18.37 1.03
C ILE A 367 3.79 17.98 -0.38
N LYS A 368 3.76 18.91 -1.35
CA LYS A 368 4.23 18.68 -2.73
C LYS A 368 5.73 18.36 -2.81
N GLU A 369 6.52 18.83 -1.85
CA GLU A 369 7.95 18.55 -1.72
C GLU A 369 8.27 17.17 -1.13
N GLN A 370 7.28 16.43 -0.60
CA GLN A 370 7.51 15.07 -0.11
C GLN A 370 7.72 14.09 -1.27
N SER A 371 8.64 13.14 -1.10
CA SER A 371 8.95 12.14 -2.13
C SER A 371 7.81 11.16 -2.42
N SER A 372 6.91 10.94 -1.46
CA SER A 372 5.74 10.08 -1.63
C SER A 372 4.57 10.77 -2.34
N TYR A 373 4.54 12.11 -2.39
CA TYR A 373 3.42 12.88 -2.96
C TYR A 373 3.01 12.46 -4.37
N PRO A 374 3.94 12.27 -5.34
CA PRO A 374 3.56 11.89 -6.70
C PRO A 374 2.81 10.56 -6.77
N PHE A 375 3.17 9.57 -5.94
CA PHE A 375 2.48 8.29 -5.88
C PHE A 375 1.08 8.44 -5.31
N LEU A 376 0.94 9.15 -4.19
CA LEU A 376 -0.37 9.38 -3.57
C LEU A 376 -1.30 10.16 -4.51
N LYS A 377 -0.76 11.16 -5.23
CA LYS A 377 -1.53 11.91 -6.21
C LYS A 377 -1.94 11.05 -7.41
N ALA A 378 -1.08 10.16 -7.89
CA ALA A 378 -1.40 9.23 -8.96
C ALA A 378 -2.48 8.22 -8.55
N MET A 379 -2.47 7.75 -7.29
CA MET A 379 -3.53 6.89 -6.74
C MET A 379 -4.86 7.64 -6.64
N GLU A 380 -4.84 8.89 -6.16
CA GLU A 380 -6.05 9.74 -6.09
C GLU A 380 -6.68 9.98 -7.47
N GLN A 381 -5.86 9.98 -8.53
CA GLN A 381 -6.26 10.18 -9.93
C GLN A 381 -6.51 8.88 -10.69
N ASP A 382 -6.58 7.72 -10.03
CA ASP A 382 -6.75 6.39 -10.64
C ASP A 382 -5.68 6.01 -11.67
N LYS A 383 -4.50 6.65 -11.61
CA LYS A 383 -3.34 6.31 -12.45
C LYS A 383 -2.54 5.15 -11.88
N ILE A 384 -2.66 4.92 -10.58
CA ILE A 384 -2.23 3.69 -9.90
C ILE A 384 -3.50 3.03 -9.37
N THR A 385 -3.73 1.78 -9.77
CA THR A 385 -4.92 1.00 -9.43
C THR A 385 -4.59 -0.36 -8.81
N SER A 386 -3.39 -0.90 -9.07
CA SER A 386 -2.89 -2.10 -8.38
C SER A 386 -2.48 -1.78 -6.96
N GLN A 387 -2.69 -2.74 -6.07
CA GLN A 387 -2.24 -2.68 -4.69
C GLN A 387 -0.75 -3.02 -4.58
N GLY A 388 -0.10 -2.44 -3.58
CA GLY A 388 1.33 -2.59 -3.34
C GLY A 388 1.78 -1.95 -2.04
N ILE A 389 3.08 -1.70 -1.97
CA ILE A 389 3.76 -1.19 -0.78
C ILE A 389 4.56 0.05 -1.11
N LEU A 390 4.67 0.95 -0.14
CA LEU A 390 5.46 2.17 -0.24
C LEU A 390 6.76 1.98 0.54
N LEU A 391 7.90 1.99 -0.14
CA LEU A 391 9.21 2.07 0.51
C LEU A 391 9.60 3.53 0.67
N ASN A 392 9.97 3.93 1.88
CA ASN A 392 10.44 5.27 2.18
C ASN A 392 11.78 5.24 2.92
N ARG A 393 12.67 6.18 2.62
CA ARG A 393 13.88 6.35 3.46
C ARG A 393 13.50 6.79 4.88
N TYR A 394 12.50 7.66 5.01
CA TYR A 394 12.03 8.21 6.28
C TYR A 394 10.55 7.89 6.50
N PHE A 395 10.10 7.81 7.77
CA PHE A 395 8.66 7.71 8.05
C PHE A 395 7.91 8.89 7.37
N PRO A 396 6.76 8.65 6.70
CA PRO A 396 6.06 9.72 6.00
C PRO A 396 5.63 10.83 6.95
N SER A 397 5.64 12.07 6.45
CA SER A 397 5.25 13.21 7.26
C SER A 397 3.77 13.13 7.68
N PRO A 398 3.44 13.38 8.96
CA PRO A 398 2.06 13.50 9.43
C PRO A 398 1.24 14.57 8.71
N LEU A 399 1.87 15.59 8.11
CA LEU A 399 1.15 16.58 7.28
C LEU A 399 0.53 15.97 6.01
N MET A 400 0.96 14.77 5.61
CA MET A 400 0.35 14.00 4.52
C MET A 400 -0.82 13.12 4.98
N LYS A 401 -1.22 13.17 6.26
CA LYS A 401 -2.28 12.32 6.84
C LYS A 401 -3.56 12.35 6.00
N LYS A 402 -4.01 13.53 5.55
CA LYS A 402 -5.19 13.67 4.67
C LYS A 402 -5.09 12.84 3.39
N MET A 403 -3.89 12.75 2.80
CA MET A 403 -3.68 11.96 1.58
C MET A 403 -3.60 10.47 1.88
N PHE A 404 -2.89 10.06 2.94
CA PHE A 404 -2.74 8.64 3.28
C PHE A 404 -4.04 7.98 3.69
N LEU A 405 -4.89 8.71 4.42
CA LEU A 405 -6.17 8.20 4.92
C LEU A 405 -7.32 8.35 3.90
N ASN A 406 -7.03 8.82 2.68
CA ASN A 406 -7.99 8.83 1.59
C ASN A 406 -8.29 7.39 1.14
N THR A 407 -9.56 7.09 0.86
CA THR A 407 -10.04 5.78 0.42
C THR A 407 -9.27 5.18 -0.77
N GLN A 408 -8.85 6.00 -1.74
CA GLN A 408 -8.09 5.50 -2.90
C GLN A 408 -6.69 5.05 -2.53
N ILE A 409 -6.05 5.79 -1.63
CA ILE A 409 -4.71 5.47 -1.16
C ILE A 409 -4.79 4.22 -0.27
N GLN A 410 -5.78 4.12 0.62
CA GLN A 410 -6.01 2.92 1.45
C GLN A 410 -6.24 1.65 0.60
N ARG A 411 -6.89 1.79 -0.57
CA ARG A 411 -7.03 0.69 -1.52
C ARG A 411 -5.70 0.26 -2.12
N CYS A 412 -4.87 1.21 -2.51
CA CYS A 412 -3.62 0.91 -3.22
C CYS A 412 -2.44 0.58 -2.29
N ILE A 413 -2.29 1.26 -1.16
CA ILE A 413 -1.18 1.06 -0.22
C ILE A 413 -1.64 0.12 0.88
N LYS A 414 -1.03 -1.07 0.94
CA LYS A 414 -1.26 -2.05 2.00
C LYS A 414 -0.23 -1.98 3.11
N SER A 415 0.99 -1.60 2.75
CA SER A 415 2.07 -1.47 3.72
C SER A 415 3.00 -0.32 3.40
N ILE A 416 3.51 0.31 4.44
CA ILE A 416 4.58 1.31 4.39
C ILE A 416 5.80 0.71 5.08
N TYR A 417 6.91 0.64 4.36
CA TYR A 417 8.20 0.31 4.96
C TYR A 417 9.03 1.58 5.01
N PHE A 418 9.72 1.80 6.13
CA PHE A 418 10.69 2.87 6.24
C PHE A 418 11.99 2.44 6.89
N HIS A 419 13.07 3.13 6.56
CA HIS A 419 14.40 2.85 7.08
C HIS A 419 14.71 3.64 8.37
N LYS A 420 14.38 4.93 8.41
CA LYS A 420 14.59 5.79 9.58
C LYS A 420 13.32 6.51 10.04
N PRO A 421 12.99 6.50 11.34
CA PRO A 421 11.86 7.25 11.90
C PRO A 421 11.85 8.74 11.55
N SER A 422 13.00 9.41 11.58
CA SER A 422 13.07 10.85 11.34
C SER A 422 14.32 11.27 10.57
N ARG A 423 14.17 12.24 9.67
CA ARG A 423 15.32 12.89 9.02
C ARG A 423 16.14 13.73 9.99
N SER A 424 15.50 14.38 10.96
CA SER A 424 16.14 15.36 11.86
C SER A 424 16.34 14.85 13.28
N ASN A 425 15.71 13.74 13.65
CA ASN A 425 15.76 13.19 15.01
C ASN A 425 16.12 11.71 15.00
N ASP A 426 16.86 11.27 13.97
CA ASP A 426 17.32 9.89 13.79
C ASP A 426 16.21 8.85 13.95
N ILE A 427 16.22 8.15 15.08
CA ILE A 427 15.32 7.04 15.40
C ILE A 427 14.13 7.45 16.28
N PHE A 428 13.94 8.74 16.57
CA PHE A 428 12.96 9.22 17.56
C PHE A 428 11.73 9.87 16.91
N PHE A 429 10.56 9.30 17.20
CA PHE A 429 9.27 9.81 16.74
C PHE A 429 8.85 11.06 17.53
N SER A 430 8.27 12.04 16.82
CA SER A 430 7.49 13.12 17.44
C SER A 430 6.12 12.61 17.88
N HIS A 431 5.42 13.38 18.71
CA HIS A 431 4.02 13.10 19.05
C HIS A 431 3.13 12.94 17.81
N GLU A 432 3.26 13.82 16.81
CA GLU A 432 2.49 13.75 15.56
C GLU A 432 2.77 12.46 14.78
N ASP A 433 4.03 12.00 14.75
CA ASP A 433 4.39 10.75 14.09
C ASP A 433 3.71 9.55 14.79
N ARG A 434 3.67 9.54 16.12
CA ARG A 434 3.04 8.47 16.91
C ARG A 434 1.52 8.45 16.76
N SER A 435 0.90 9.62 16.77
CA SER A 435 -0.54 9.75 16.46
C SER A 435 -0.82 9.23 15.05
N PHE A 436 0.02 9.58 14.08
CA PHE A 436 -0.16 9.13 12.70
C PHE A 436 0.01 7.61 12.54
N LEU A 437 0.92 6.96 13.30
CA LEU A 437 1.03 5.50 13.34
C LEU A 437 -0.27 4.83 13.80
N LEU A 438 -0.93 5.38 14.83
CA LEU A 438 -2.24 4.88 15.30
C LEU A 438 -3.32 5.04 14.22
N ASP A 439 -3.33 6.18 13.51
CA ASP A 439 -4.28 6.37 12.41
C ASP A 439 -4.04 5.36 11.28
N LEU A 440 -2.79 5.12 10.88
CA LEU A 440 -2.46 4.16 9.83
C LEU A 440 -2.92 2.75 10.20
N ASP A 441 -2.74 2.33 11.45
CA ASP A 441 -3.24 1.04 11.96
C ASP A 441 -4.77 0.95 11.90
N LYS A 442 -5.49 1.99 12.35
CA LYS A 442 -6.97 2.07 12.27
C LYS A 442 -7.50 1.98 10.83
N PHE A 443 -6.73 2.50 9.86
CA PHE A 443 -7.07 2.44 8.43
C PHE A 443 -6.51 1.20 7.73
N ALA A 444 -6.01 0.20 8.47
CA ALA A 444 -5.48 -1.05 7.94
C ALA A 444 -4.29 -0.88 6.98
N ILE A 445 -3.47 0.16 7.20
CA ILE A 445 -2.20 0.37 6.49
C ILE A 445 -1.07 -0.07 7.43
N SER A 446 -0.48 -1.24 7.16
CA SER A 446 0.58 -1.78 8.02
C SER A 446 1.86 -0.97 7.89
N VAL A 447 2.51 -0.67 9.01
CA VAL A 447 3.76 0.10 9.02
C VAL A 447 4.92 -0.75 9.54
N PHE A 448 6.02 -0.75 8.79
CA PHE A 448 7.22 -1.54 9.08
C PHE A 448 8.46 -0.65 9.16
N TRP A 449 9.24 -0.85 10.22
CA TRP A 449 10.56 -0.28 10.39
C TRP A 449 11.60 -1.35 10.04
N VAL A 450 12.38 -1.09 8.98
CA VAL A 450 13.57 -1.87 8.65
C VAL A 450 14.71 -1.35 9.52
N ASP A 451 14.92 -1.97 10.68
CA ASP A 451 15.71 -1.41 11.77
C ASP A 451 17.18 -1.86 11.70
N GLU A 452 18.07 -0.92 11.35
CA GLU A 452 19.52 -1.16 11.24
C GLU A 452 20.14 -1.72 12.53
N SER A 453 19.60 -1.34 13.69
CA SER A 453 20.19 -1.68 15.00
C SER A 453 19.96 -3.13 15.39
N SER A 454 18.73 -3.64 15.20
CA SER A 454 18.41 -5.05 15.47
C SER A 454 18.63 -5.96 14.26
N LYS A 455 18.91 -5.41 13.07
CA LYS A 455 18.96 -6.14 11.79
C LYS A 455 17.68 -6.92 11.49
N ASN A 456 16.54 -6.41 11.97
CA ASN A 456 15.24 -7.02 11.82
C ASN A 456 14.24 -6.07 11.15
N ILE A 457 13.15 -6.64 10.64
CA ILE A 457 11.96 -5.91 10.23
C ILE A 457 11.00 -5.92 11.43
N LEU A 458 10.61 -4.73 11.88
CA LEU A 458 9.68 -4.54 12.99
C LEU A 458 8.35 -3.99 12.45
N LYS A 459 7.22 -4.58 12.82
CA LYS A 459 5.90 -4.04 12.49
C LYS A 459 5.41 -3.17 13.65
N TYR A 460 4.83 -2.01 13.36
CA TYR A 460 4.08 -1.28 14.38
C TYR A 460 2.82 -2.07 14.76
N VAL A 461 2.67 -2.36 16.05
CA VAL A 461 1.55 -3.13 16.60
C VAL A 461 0.95 -2.32 17.74
N VAL A 462 -0.31 -1.96 17.60
CA VAL A 462 -1.11 -1.34 18.66
C VAL A 462 -1.36 -2.37 19.75
N ARG A 463 -1.23 -1.96 21.01
CA ARG A 463 -1.54 -2.80 22.15
C ARG A 463 -3.07 -2.87 22.31
N PRO A 464 -3.66 -4.07 22.51
CA PRO A 464 -5.10 -4.19 22.68
C PRO A 464 -5.63 -3.28 23.79
N ASP A 465 -6.75 -2.61 23.51
CA ASP A 465 -7.45 -1.69 24.43
C ASP A 465 -6.60 -0.53 24.96
N LYS A 466 -5.56 -0.13 24.24
CA LYS A 466 -4.70 1.03 24.54
C LYS A 466 -4.47 1.89 23.31
N ASP A 467 -4.39 3.20 23.50
CA ASP A 467 -4.02 4.16 22.44
C ASP A 467 -2.50 4.28 22.25
N VAL A 468 -1.78 3.15 22.35
CA VAL A 468 -0.31 3.09 22.20
C VAL A 468 0.11 1.81 21.50
N GLY A 469 1.33 1.79 20.96
CA GLY A 469 1.89 0.63 20.28
C GLY A 469 3.40 0.62 20.26
N MET A 470 3.97 -0.48 19.80
CA MET A 470 5.42 -0.65 19.66
C MET A 470 5.76 -1.24 18.29
N PHE A 471 6.99 -1.02 17.84
CA PHE A 471 7.57 -1.77 16.74
C PHE A 471 8.05 -3.14 17.25
N VAL A 472 7.43 -4.22 16.75
CA VAL A 472 7.59 -5.60 17.22
C VAL A 472 8.16 -6.46 16.09
N PRO A 473 9.14 -7.36 16.35
CA PRO A 473 9.60 -8.32 15.35
C PRO A 473 8.46 -9.19 14.81
N LEU A 474 8.47 -9.48 13.49
CA LEU A 474 7.35 -10.19 12.82
C LEU A 474 6.94 -11.49 13.53
N LYS A 475 7.94 -12.29 13.95
CA LYS A 475 7.73 -13.58 14.64
C LYS A 475 7.17 -13.46 16.07
N LYS A 476 7.14 -12.24 16.65
CA LYS A 476 6.71 -11.98 18.04
C LYS A 476 5.43 -11.13 18.13
N ILE A 477 4.76 -10.86 17.01
CA ILE A 477 3.54 -10.04 16.97
C ILE A 477 2.42 -10.66 17.83
N ASP A 478 2.15 -11.96 17.67
CA ASP A 478 1.10 -12.63 18.45
C ASP A 478 1.46 -12.73 19.93
N THR A 479 2.75 -12.94 20.23
CA THR A 479 3.27 -12.89 21.60
C THR A 479 2.98 -11.53 22.24
N PHE A 480 3.30 -10.43 21.55
CA PHE A 480 3.07 -9.07 22.05
C PHE A 480 1.59 -8.77 22.31
N ARG A 481 0.71 -9.14 21.37
CA ARG A 481 -0.74 -8.88 21.49
C ARG A 481 -1.38 -9.62 22.66
N LYS A 482 -0.92 -10.83 22.96
CA LYS A 482 -1.49 -11.69 24.00
C LYS A 482 -0.77 -11.56 25.35
N ALA A 483 0.32 -10.80 25.43
CA ALA A 483 1.18 -10.82 26.61
C ALA A 483 0.54 -10.16 27.83
N CYS A 484 0.86 -10.70 29.00
CA CYS A 484 0.79 -9.98 30.27
C CYS A 484 2.09 -9.18 30.45
N PHE A 485 1.96 -7.88 30.70
CA PHE A 485 3.05 -6.92 30.72
C PHE A 485 3.55 -6.67 32.15
N PHE A 486 4.72 -7.23 32.45
CA PHE A 486 5.51 -6.85 33.61
C PHE A 486 6.41 -5.69 33.22
N GLY A 487 6.77 -4.83 34.17
CA GLY A 487 7.76 -3.81 33.88
C GLY A 487 8.67 -3.48 35.04
N ILE A 488 9.86 -3.02 34.67
CA ILE A 488 10.95 -2.75 35.59
C ILE A 488 11.27 -1.27 35.56
N TYR A 489 11.14 -0.66 36.74
CA TYR A 489 11.57 0.70 37.02
C TYR A 489 12.78 0.66 37.95
N GLY A 490 13.79 1.51 37.71
CA GLY A 490 14.98 1.54 38.56
C GLY A 490 16.10 2.40 38.02
N SER A 491 17.20 2.45 38.78
CA SER A 491 18.38 3.24 38.44
C SER A 491 18.98 2.88 37.08
N ASN A 492 19.38 3.90 36.33
CA ASN A 492 20.20 3.74 35.12
C ASN A 492 21.70 3.52 35.42
N ILE A 493 22.10 3.57 36.70
CA ILE A 493 23.50 3.46 37.15
C ILE A 493 23.76 2.12 37.85
N LEU A 494 22.84 1.67 38.71
CA LEU A 494 23.01 0.43 39.49
C LEU A 494 22.90 -0.80 38.59
N LYS A 495 23.87 -1.73 38.66
CA LYS A 495 23.94 -2.89 37.75
C LYS A 495 23.95 -4.29 38.38
N ASN A 496 24.42 -4.48 39.62
CA ASN A 496 24.82 -5.84 40.04
C ASN A 496 24.15 -6.40 41.30
N SER A 497 23.41 -5.59 42.08
CA SER A 497 22.85 -6.05 43.37
C SER A 497 21.54 -6.83 43.24
N PHE A 498 20.84 -6.76 42.11
CA PHE A 498 19.47 -7.28 41.98
C PHE A 498 19.26 -8.33 40.87
N GLU A 499 20.27 -8.59 40.03
CA GLU A 499 20.14 -9.48 38.86
C GLU A 499 19.73 -10.90 39.27
N LYS A 500 20.35 -11.46 40.32
CA LYS A 500 20.05 -12.82 40.80
C LYS A 500 18.59 -12.96 41.25
N GLU A 501 18.12 -12.08 42.13
CA GLU A 501 16.76 -12.14 42.67
C GLU A 501 15.71 -11.83 41.60
N LEU A 502 15.97 -10.85 40.74
CA LEU A 502 15.06 -10.52 39.64
C LEU A 502 14.95 -11.68 38.64
N LYS A 503 16.07 -12.35 38.31
CA LYS A 503 16.08 -13.52 37.43
C LYS A 503 15.30 -14.67 38.05
N LEU A 504 15.53 -14.96 39.34
CA LEU A 504 14.83 -16.00 40.07
C LEU A 504 13.32 -15.71 40.15
N LEU A 505 12.94 -14.46 40.39
CA LEU A 505 11.54 -14.03 40.40
C LEU A 505 10.87 -14.28 39.03
N MET A 506 11.51 -13.88 37.93
CA MET A 506 10.97 -14.10 36.59
C MET A 506 10.91 -15.59 36.22
N GLN A 507 11.89 -16.40 36.63
CA GLN A 507 11.88 -17.86 36.44
C GLN A 507 10.69 -18.50 37.17
N LYS A 508 10.51 -18.16 38.46
CA LYS A 508 9.40 -18.69 39.25
C LYS A 508 8.04 -18.18 38.78
N LEU A 509 7.95 -16.99 38.20
CA LEU A 509 6.73 -16.51 37.56
C LEU A 509 6.34 -17.39 36.36
N LEU A 510 7.32 -17.81 35.54
CA LEU A 510 7.07 -18.74 34.44
C LEU A 510 6.59 -20.11 34.92
N GLU A 511 7.07 -20.57 36.08
CA GLU A 511 6.60 -21.80 36.73
C GLU A 511 5.20 -21.64 37.31
N LEU A 512 4.95 -20.58 38.08
CA LEU A 512 3.66 -20.25 38.69
C LEU A 512 2.55 -20.20 37.64
N LYS A 513 2.83 -19.58 36.49
CA LYS A 513 1.92 -19.47 35.35
C LYS A 513 1.39 -20.84 34.87
N LYS A 514 2.16 -21.93 35.04
CA LYS A 514 1.72 -23.28 34.62
C LYS A 514 0.58 -23.82 35.50
N ASN A 515 0.50 -23.36 36.75
CA ASN A 515 -0.39 -23.88 37.78
C ASN A 515 -1.52 -22.92 38.16
N VAL A 516 -1.54 -21.71 37.59
CA VAL A 516 -2.55 -20.68 37.86
C VAL A 516 -3.55 -20.61 36.70
N GLU A 517 -4.83 -20.65 37.03
CA GLU A 517 -5.93 -20.40 36.10
C GLU A 517 -6.53 -19.00 36.34
N HIS A 518 -5.87 -17.97 35.81
CA HIS A 518 -6.36 -16.60 35.86
C HIS A 518 -6.56 -16.02 34.44
N PRO A 519 -7.61 -15.22 34.19
CA PRO A 519 -7.91 -14.69 32.85
C PRO A 519 -6.79 -13.87 32.22
N PHE A 520 -5.95 -13.24 33.05
CA PHE A 520 -4.82 -12.40 32.60
C PHE A 520 -3.45 -13.06 32.83
N PHE A 521 -3.41 -14.25 33.45
CA PHE A 521 -2.16 -14.95 33.74
C PHE A 521 -2.40 -16.47 33.89
N ASN A 522 -2.03 -17.24 32.88
CA ASN A 522 -2.16 -18.70 32.86
C ASN A 522 -1.21 -19.27 31.82
N LYS A 523 -1.02 -20.60 31.75
CA LYS A 523 -0.06 -21.28 30.85
C LYS A 523 -0.03 -20.77 29.40
N ASN A 524 -1.15 -20.33 28.84
CA ASN A 524 -1.27 -19.90 27.45
C ASN A 524 -0.96 -18.41 27.20
N ILE A 525 -0.86 -17.58 28.26
CA ILE A 525 -0.68 -16.11 28.15
C ILE A 525 0.80 -15.74 28.21
N PRO A 526 1.46 -15.31 27.13
CA PRO A 526 2.87 -14.95 27.16
C PRO A 526 3.19 -13.86 28.18
N ILE A 527 4.45 -13.76 28.58
CA ILE A 527 4.94 -12.64 29.39
C ILE A 527 5.73 -11.70 28.48
N ALA A 528 5.51 -10.40 28.65
CA ALA A 528 6.36 -9.34 28.11
C ALA A 528 6.95 -8.53 29.27
N LEU A 529 8.22 -8.17 29.16
CA LEU A 529 8.92 -7.37 30.16
C LEU A 529 9.30 -6.03 29.54
N VAL A 530 8.75 -4.94 30.09
CA VAL A 530 8.96 -3.58 29.58
C VAL A 530 9.89 -2.81 30.49
N THR A 531 10.86 -2.13 29.89
CA THR A 531 11.76 -1.22 30.61
C THR A 531 11.85 0.12 29.89
N GLY A 532 12.64 1.04 30.43
CA GLY A 532 12.99 2.27 29.74
C GLY A 532 14.04 2.13 28.63
N GLY A 533 14.67 0.97 28.47
CA GLY A 533 15.67 0.68 27.42
C GLY A 533 17.06 1.28 27.63
N GLY A 534 17.30 1.96 28.76
CA GLY A 534 18.61 2.49 29.14
C GLY A 534 19.53 1.45 29.79
N PRO A 535 20.72 1.88 30.28
CA PRO A 535 21.64 1.04 31.06
C PRO A 535 21.12 0.79 32.49
N GLY A 536 21.90 0.08 33.31
CA GLY A 536 21.58 -0.14 34.72
C GLY A 536 20.53 -1.23 34.90
N VAL A 537 19.58 -1.01 35.81
CA VAL A 537 18.51 -1.97 36.12
C VAL A 537 17.65 -2.30 34.89
N MET A 538 17.43 -1.32 34.00
CA MET A 538 16.69 -1.53 32.76
C MET A 538 17.38 -2.53 31.82
N GLU A 539 18.70 -2.45 31.69
CA GLU A 539 19.52 -3.36 30.88
C GLU A 539 19.48 -4.79 31.45
N ILE A 540 19.60 -4.94 32.78
CA ILE A 540 19.46 -6.22 33.47
C ILE A 540 18.09 -6.85 33.15
N GLY A 541 17.02 -6.07 33.28
CA GLY A 541 15.67 -6.54 32.99
C GLY A 541 15.55 -7.08 31.56
N ASN A 542 15.95 -6.29 30.57
CA ASN A 542 15.90 -6.72 29.16
C ASN A 542 16.77 -7.96 28.89
N LYS A 543 17.95 -8.05 29.52
CA LYS A 543 18.85 -9.21 29.42
C LYS A 543 18.20 -10.47 30.00
N ILE A 544 17.64 -10.40 31.20
CA ILE A 544 16.91 -11.52 31.84
C ILE A 544 15.74 -11.96 30.96
N ALA A 545 14.97 -11.03 30.39
CA ALA A 545 13.87 -11.39 29.51
C ALA A 545 14.36 -12.21 28.31
N LYS A 546 15.47 -11.82 27.67
CA LYS A 546 16.07 -12.58 26.57
C LYS A 546 16.52 -13.97 27.02
N GLU A 547 17.23 -14.08 28.13
CA GLU A 547 17.72 -15.36 28.67
C GLU A 547 16.57 -16.34 28.98
N LEU A 548 15.42 -15.82 29.41
CA LEU A 548 14.24 -16.61 29.76
C LEU A 548 13.22 -16.75 28.62
N ASN A 549 13.57 -16.35 27.39
CA ASN A 549 12.66 -16.33 26.23
C ASN A 549 11.35 -15.54 26.45
N ILE A 550 11.38 -14.53 27.31
CA ILE A 550 10.32 -13.56 27.52
C ILE A 550 10.46 -12.44 26.48
N LEU A 551 9.35 -11.89 26.00
CA LEU A 551 9.39 -10.77 25.06
C LEU A 551 10.00 -9.53 25.75
N SER A 552 11.14 -9.06 25.26
CA SER A 552 11.84 -7.90 25.83
C SER A 552 11.42 -6.60 25.14
N CYS A 553 10.76 -5.71 25.88
CA CYS A 553 10.18 -4.46 25.38
C CYS A 553 10.87 -3.23 25.97
N ALA A 554 10.89 -2.12 25.22
CA ALA A 554 11.37 -0.84 25.75
C ALA A 554 10.68 0.40 25.18
N ASN A 555 10.40 1.36 26.07
CA ASN A 555 10.02 2.73 25.72
C ASN A 555 11.24 3.65 25.86
N ILE A 556 11.82 4.12 24.76
CA ILE A 556 13.15 4.73 24.71
C ILE A 556 13.05 6.25 24.49
N VAL A 557 13.72 7.06 25.30
CA VAL A 557 13.77 8.53 25.14
C VAL A 557 15.13 8.99 24.61
N ASN A 558 15.12 10.04 23.79
CA ASN A 558 16.35 10.67 23.31
C ASN A 558 17.04 11.53 24.39
N PHE A 559 17.99 10.97 25.12
CA PHE A 559 18.81 11.70 26.10
C PHE A 559 20.10 12.30 25.51
N LYS A 560 20.22 12.45 24.18
CA LYS A 560 21.40 13.10 23.56
C LYS A 560 21.54 14.54 24.07
N ASN A 561 22.77 14.92 24.43
CA ASN A 561 23.10 16.21 25.02
C ASN A 561 22.63 17.39 24.17
N LYS A 562 21.77 18.23 24.75
CA LYS A 562 21.66 19.63 24.33
C LYS A 562 22.77 20.41 25.05
N LYS A 563 23.37 21.40 24.39
CA LYS A 563 24.54 22.17 24.87
C LYS A 563 24.42 22.75 26.30
N ASN A 564 23.24 22.74 26.92
CA ASN A 564 22.96 23.32 28.24
C ASN A 564 22.32 22.33 29.25
N SER A 565 22.43 21.00 29.07
CA SER A 565 21.80 20.02 29.97
C SER A 565 22.81 19.08 30.63
N VAL A 566 22.74 18.94 31.96
CA VAL A 566 23.43 17.89 32.75
C VAL A 566 22.68 16.56 32.60
N LEU A 567 22.55 16.07 31.36
CA LEU A 567 21.91 14.79 31.06
C LEU A 567 22.99 13.73 30.85
N ASN A 568 22.95 12.66 31.64
CA ASN A 568 23.74 11.47 31.35
C ASN A 568 23.16 10.81 30.10
N GLU A 569 23.91 10.81 29.00
CA GLU A 569 23.49 10.14 27.77
C GLU A 569 23.22 8.66 28.05
N GLN A 570 21.98 8.22 27.83
CA GLN A 570 21.60 6.83 28.02
C GLN A 570 21.75 6.09 26.69
N LYS A 571 22.74 5.21 26.60
CA LYS A 571 22.86 4.27 25.48
C LYS A 571 21.71 3.27 25.55
N ILE A 572 21.11 2.99 24.39
CA ILE A 572 20.08 1.95 24.23
C ILE A 572 20.75 0.59 24.45
N ASN A 573 20.19 -0.23 25.35
CA ASN A 573 20.75 -1.55 25.61
C ASN A 573 20.46 -2.55 24.46
N PRO A 574 21.33 -3.56 24.24
CA PRO A 574 21.22 -4.45 23.08
C PRO A 574 20.19 -5.58 23.23
N PHE A 575 19.53 -5.70 24.40
CA PHE A 575 18.68 -6.84 24.74
C PHE A 575 17.20 -6.61 24.43
N ILE A 576 16.87 -5.60 23.63
CA ILE A 576 15.49 -5.21 23.30
C ILE A 576 15.01 -5.95 22.04
N ASP A 577 13.80 -6.52 22.09
CA ASP A 577 13.11 -7.08 20.93
C ASP A 577 12.17 -6.03 20.30
N ALA A 578 11.24 -5.51 21.10
CA ALA A 578 10.21 -4.59 20.66
C ALA A 578 10.42 -3.20 21.29
N LYS A 579 10.18 -2.14 20.52
CA LYS A 579 10.49 -0.79 21.00
C LYS A 579 9.55 0.29 20.49
N MET A 580 9.40 1.32 21.29
CA MET A 580 8.88 2.62 20.86
C MET A 580 9.86 3.72 21.26
N THR A 581 10.01 4.74 20.44
CA THR A 581 11.00 5.81 20.65
C THR A 581 10.33 7.18 20.74
N TYR A 582 10.87 8.03 21.61
CA TYR A 582 10.29 9.31 21.98
C TYR A 582 11.36 10.40 21.95
N ARG A 583 10.99 11.58 21.45
CA ARG A 583 11.83 12.77 21.61
C ARG A 583 11.81 13.26 23.05
N LEU A 584 12.86 14.00 23.44
CA LEU A 584 13.05 14.47 24.81
C LEU A 584 11.92 15.37 25.32
N ASP A 585 11.35 16.19 24.43
CA ASP A 585 10.20 17.06 24.74
C ASP A 585 8.91 16.27 25.02
N ARG A 586 8.95 14.93 24.87
CA ARG A 586 7.85 14.01 25.11
C ARG A 586 8.15 13.00 26.21
N LEU A 587 8.96 13.42 27.19
CA LEU A 587 9.35 12.61 28.34
C LEU A 587 8.11 12.13 29.09
N VAL A 588 7.25 13.05 29.52
CA VAL A 588 6.04 12.75 30.32
C VAL A 588 5.12 11.76 29.63
N GLU A 589 4.87 11.95 28.32
CA GLU A 589 4.08 11.01 27.53
C GLU A 589 4.73 9.62 27.52
N ARG A 590 6.06 9.53 27.38
CA ARG A 590 6.75 8.24 27.48
C ARG A 590 6.54 7.56 28.84
N GLN A 591 6.55 8.28 29.96
CA GLN A 591 6.21 7.67 31.27
C GLN A 591 4.75 7.23 31.32
N ALA A 592 3.85 8.02 30.72
CA ALA A 592 2.43 7.69 30.63
C ALA A 592 2.14 6.46 29.75
N GLU A 593 3.03 6.08 28.83
CA GLU A 593 2.73 5.05 27.83
C GLU A 593 3.29 3.64 28.17
N PHE A 594 3.79 3.40 29.39
CA PHE A 594 4.20 2.06 29.83
C PHE A 594 3.02 1.08 30.01
N HIS A 595 1.91 1.55 30.61
CA HIS A 595 0.69 0.78 30.86
C HIS A 595 0.92 -0.64 31.43
N LEU A 596 1.77 -0.81 32.42
CA LEU A 596 2.11 -2.14 32.95
C LEU A 596 0.92 -2.80 33.66
N ASP A 597 0.85 -4.14 33.57
CA ASP A 597 -0.08 -4.93 34.39
C ASP A 597 0.52 -5.14 35.80
N PHE A 598 1.82 -5.43 35.86
CA PHE A 598 2.56 -5.69 37.10
C PHE A 598 3.90 -4.92 37.14
N PRO A 599 3.92 -3.74 37.78
CA PRO A 599 5.16 -2.97 37.97
C PRO A 599 6.06 -3.56 39.05
N ILE A 600 7.36 -3.54 38.81
CA ILE A 600 8.42 -3.88 39.76
C ILE A 600 9.38 -2.68 39.85
N CYS A 601 9.38 -2.02 40.99
CA CYS A 601 10.27 -0.89 41.28
C CYS A 601 11.50 -1.39 42.05
N LEU A 602 12.67 -1.03 41.56
CA LEU A 602 13.97 -1.21 42.21
C LEU A 602 14.52 0.16 42.64
N PRO A 603 15.54 0.20 43.52
CA PRO A 603 16.19 1.45 43.89
C PRO A 603 16.63 2.28 42.67
N GLY A 604 16.23 3.55 42.71
CA GLY A 604 16.36 4.49 41.60
C GLY A 604 16.36 5.94 42.07
N GLY A 605 16.53 6.85 41.12
CA GLY A 605 16.47 8.29 41.33
C GLY A 605 15.13 8.90 40.90
N SER A 606 15.14 10.19 40.59
CA SER A 606 13.93 10.96 40.25
C SER A 606 13.09 10.38 39.10
N GLY A 607 13.71 9.71 38.12
CA GLY A 607 12.97 9.03 37.05
C GLY A 607 12.10 7.89 37.57
N THR A 608 12.64 7.05 38.46
CA THR A 608 11.92 5.96 39.12
C THR A 608 10.86 6.51 40.08
N ASP A 609 11.13 7.64 40.72
CA ASP A 609 10.18 8.28 41.64
C ASP A 609 8.94 8.78 40.88
N PHE A 610 9.16 9.33 39.69
CA PHE A 610 8.07 9.75 38.84
C PHE A 610 7.22 8.55 38.39
N GLU A 611 7.85 7.44 38.00
CA GLU A 611 7.16 6.20 37.63
C GLU A 611 6.36 5.62 38.81
N TYR A 612 6.94 5.60 40.02
CA TYR A 612 6.26 5.18 41.24
C TYR A 612 5.02 6.04 41.56
N ILE A 613 5.17 7.37 41.55
CA ILE A 613 4.06 8.30 41.83
C ILE A 613 2.97 8.16 40.74
N LEU A 614 3.36 7.94 39.49
CA LEU A 614 2.41 7.73 38.42
C LEU A 614 1.59 6.44 38.61
N GLU A 615 2.22 5.35 39.04
CA GLU A 615 1.51 4.10 39.37
C GLU A 615 0.58 4.22 40.59
N GLU A 616 0.97 5.03 41.59
CA GLU A 616 0.13 5.39 42.74
C GLU A 616 -1.11 6.17 42.28
N LEU A 617 -0.92 7.24 41.50
CA LEU A 617 -1.99 8.10 41.01
C LEU A 617 -2.95 7.37 40.07
N ARG A 618 -2.44 6.50 39.19
CA ARG A 618 -3.28 5.70 38.28
C ARG A 618 -4.27 4.81 39.02
N ARG A 619 -3.83 4.17 40.11
CA ARG A 619 -4.70 3.34 40.96
C ARG A 619 -5.67 4.21 41.75
N LYS A 620 -5.21 5.36 42.27
CA LYS A 620 -6.07 6.35 42.95
C LYS A 620 -7.28 6.74 42.13
N VAL A 621 -7.05 7.14 40.88
CA VAL A 621 -8.09 7.65 39.97
C VAL A 621 -8.85 6.54 39.24
N GLY A 622 -8.49 5.27 39.47
CA GLY A 622 -9.14 4.12 38.82
C GLY A 622 -8.79 3.93 37.34
N ALA A 623 -7.73 4.59 36.83
CA ALA A 623 -7.28 4.42 35.44
C ALA A 623 -6.68 3.03 35.17
N VAL A 624 -6.23 2.35 36.23
CA VAL A 624 -5.77 0.95 36.18
C VAL A 624 -6.36 0.17 37.35
N LYS A 625 -6.46 -1.17 37.20
CA LYS A 625 -6.90 -2.07 38.26
C LYS A 625 -5.89 -2.06 39.42
N SER A 626 -6.38 -2.34 40.63
CA SER A 626 -5.52 -2.54 41.80
C SER A 626 -4.76 -3.86 41.67
N THR A 627 -3.57 -3.79 41.09
CA THR A 627 -2.60 -4.90 41.01
C THR A 627 -1.42 -4.65 41.96
N PRO A 628 -0.79 -5.73 42.48
CA PRO A 628 0.38 -5.59 43.33
C PRO A 628 1.56 -4.99 42.56
N ILE A 629 2.17 -3.97 43.16
CA ILE A 629 3.43 -3.37 42.75
C ILE A 629 4.50 -3.89 43.69
N LEU A 630 5.54 -4.50 43.14
CA LEU A 630 6.65 -4.99 43.94
C LEU A 630 7.71 -3.90 44.10
N LEU A 631 8.15 -3.68 45.32
CA LEU A 631 9.28 -2.82 45.69
C LEU A 631 10.45 -3.73 46.07
N LEU A 632 11.30 -4.08 45.10
CA LEU A 632 12.42 -5.01 45.32
C LEU A 632 13.63 -4.24 45.85
N GLY A 633 14.02 -4.52 47.09
CA GLY A 633 15.20 -3.90 47.72
C GLY A 633 15.16 -3.96 49.24
N GLU A 634 16.10 -3.27 49.89
CA GLU A 634 16.12 -3.19 51.34
C GLU A 634 14.92 -2.40 51.88
N VAL A 635 14.35 -2.89 52.99
CA VAL A 635 13.18 -2.26 53.63
C VAL A 635 13.49 -0.84 54.07
N ASN A 636 14.69 -0.59 54.62
CA ASN A 636 15.09 0.73 55.09
C ASN A 636 15.11 1.76 53.96
N TYR A 637 15.60 1.40 52.77
CA TYR A 637 15.57 2.26 51.60
C TYR A 637 14.13 2.71 51.25
N TRP A 638 13.18 1.77 51.23
CA TRP A 638 11.79 2.09 50.92
C TRP A 638 11.09 2.86 52.05
N LYS A 639 11.43 2.60 53.31
CA LYS A 639 10.91 3.36 54.45
C LYS A 639 11.30 4.84 54.39
N GLU A 640 12.58 5.13 54.14
CA GLU A 640 13.06 6.50 53.98
C GLU A 640 12.36 7.21 52.83
N LYS A 641 12.16 6.48 51.72
CA LYS A 641 11.67 7.04 50.47
C LYS A 641 10.16 7.21 50.38
N ILE A 642 9.39 6.28 50.94
CA ILE A 642 7.92 6.22 50.80
C ILE A 642 7.23 6.60 52.10
N SER A 643 7.63 6.02 53.23
CA SER A 643 6.88 6.12 54.48
C SER A 643 6.84 7.56 55.01
N SER A 644 7.91 8.33 54.86
CA SER A 644 7.95 9.75 55.24
C SER A 644 6.88 10.57 54.50
N ARG A 645 6.83 10.44 53.17
CA ARG A 645 5.84 11.10 52.28
C ARG A 645 4.42 10.64 52.58
N PHE A 646 4.21 9.32 52.71
CA PHE A 646 2.89 8.75 53.02
C PHE A 646 2.37 9.24 54.37
N ASN A 647 3.20 9.19 55.42
CA ASN A 647 2.81 9.63 56.76
C ASN A 647 2.58 11.14 56.83
N CYS A 648 3.37 11.94 56.12
CA CYS A 648 3.12 13.38 56.00
C CYS A 648 1.74 13.64 55.39
N ASN A 649 1.43 12.97 54.27
CA ASN A 649 0.14 13.10 53.61
C ASN A 649 -1.04 12.59 54.46
N LEU A 650 -0.84 11.50 55.21
CA LEU A 650 -1.84 10.94 56.10
C LEU A 650 -2.14 11.92 57.25
N LYS A 651 -1.11 12.43 57.93
CA LYS A 651 -1.25 13.38 59.05
C LYS A 651 -1.88 14.70 58.63
N THR A 652 -1.56 15.19 57.44
CA THR A 652 -2.11 16.45 56.88
C THR A 652 -3.47 16.27 56.20
N GLY A 653 -3.95 15.03 56.05
CA GLY A 653 -5.23 14.71 55.42
C GLY A 653 -5.25 14.85 53.89
N THR A 654 -4.11 15.06 53.23
CA THR A 654 -4.04 15.28 51.77
C THR A 654 -4.32 14.03 50.93
N ILE A 655 -4.32 12.85 51.56
CA ILE A 655 -4.69 11.57 50.94
C ILE A 655 -5.99 10.97 51.50
N LYS A 656 -6.81 11.75 52.22
CA LYS A 656 -8.07 11.29 52.80
C LYS A 656 -8.96 10.59 51.74
N GLY A 657 -9.39 9.36 52.00
CA GLY A 657 -10.17 8.53 51.09
C GLY A 657 -9.34 7.74 50.05
N SER A 658 -8.02 7.85 50.10
CA SER A 658 -7.07 7.14 49.22
C SER A 658 -5.94 6.43 49.96
N GLU A 659 -6.04 6.31 51.28
CA GLU A 659 -5.07 5.64 52.17
C GLU A 659 -4.87 4.17 51.81
N TRP A 660 -5.93 3.52 51.31
CA TRP A 660 -5.94 2.13 50.86
C TRP A 660 -4.91 1.86 49.76
N ILE A 661 -4.44 2.87 49.02
CA ILE A 661 -3.42 2.69 47.98
C ILE A 661 -2.14 2.05 48.55
N SER A 662 -1.87 2.25 49.85
CA SER A 662 -0.78 1.58 50.55
C SER A 662 -0.80 0.04 50.38
N ASN A 663 -1.97 -0.59 50.22
CA ASN A 663 -2.09 -2.03 49.97
C ASN A 663 -1.86 -2.47 48.53
N CYS A 664 -1.47 -1.55 47.64
CA CYS A 664 -1.02 -1.90 46.31
C CYS A 664 0.51 -2.04 46.23
N PHE A 665 1.27 -1.65 47.26
CA PHE A 665 2.73 -1.66 47.26
C PHE A 665 3.27 -2.69 48.25
N TYR A 666 4.17 -3.56 47.77
CA TYR A 666 4.71 -4.67 48.55
C TYR A 666 6.24 -4.68 48.47
N CYS A 667 6.90 -4.40 49.58
CA CYS A 667 8.34 -4.52 49.70
C CYS A 667 8.74 -5.99 49.76
N ILE A 668 9.70 -6.36 48.93
CA ILE A 668 10.28 -7.71 48.88
C ILE A 668 11.80 -7.64 48.89
N GLN A 669 12.43 -8.58 49.56
CA GLN A 669 13.88 -8.74 49.64
C GLN A 669 14.37 -9.93 48.80
N ASN A 670 13.49 -10.89 48.49
CA ASN A 670 13.81 -12.05 47.68
C ASN A 670 12.65 -12.47 46.76
N ALA A 671 12.95 -13.33 45.80
CA ALA A 671 11.98 -13.83 44.82
C ALA A 671 10.79 -14.55 45.46
N GLU A 672 10.97 -15.31 46.55
CA GLU A 672 9.89 -16.11 47.17
C GLU A 672 8.78 -15.22 47.73
N GLN A 673 9.15 -14.11 48.36
CA GLN A 673 8.18 -13.13 48.86
C GLN A 673 7.34 -12.57 47.71
N GLY A 674 7.97 -12.22 46.59
CA GLY A 674 7.27 -11.75 45.39
C GLY A 674 6.32 -12.78 44.80
N ILE A 675 6.77 -14.04 44.70
CA ILE A 675 5.95 -15.16 44.20
C ILE A 675 4.75 -15.43 45.10
N LYS A 676 4.92 -15.37 46.43
CA LYS A 676 3.82 -15.50 47.38
C LYS A 676 2.75 -14.43 47.12
N ILE A 677 3.14 -13.17 47.02
CA ILE A 677 2.21 -12.06 46.73
C ILE A 677 1.46 -12.28 45.42
N TYR A 678 2.16 -12.67 44.35
CA TYR A 678 1.51 -12.95 43.07
C TYR A 678 0.58 -14.17 43.14
N LYS A 679 0.98 -15.24 43.83
CA LYS A 679 0.13 -16.43 44.05
C LYS A 679 -1.16 -16.06 44.78
N ASP A 680 -1.05 -15.26 45.84
CA ASP A 680 -2.20 -14.80 46.62
C ASP A 680 -3.09 -13.86 45.78
N PHE A 681 -2.49 -13.00 44.95
CA PHE A 681 -3.23 -12.13 44.03
C PHE A 681 -4.01 -12.93 42.98
N PHE A 682 -3.35 -13.86 42.29
CA PHE A 682 -3.99 -14.64 41.22
C PHE A 682 -5.01 -15.65 41.74
N SER A 683 -4.87 -16.11 42.99
CA SER A 683 -5.89 -16.92 43.69
C SER A 683 -6.99 -16.08 44.35
N LYS A 684 -6.96 -14.75 44.20
CA LYS A 684 -7.92 -13.79 44.76
C LYS A 684 -8.01 -13.81 46.29
N THR A 685 -6.95 -14.23 46.97
CA THR A 685 -6.84 -14.24 48.44
C THR A 685 -6.10 -13.01 48.97
N LEU A 686 -5.34 -12.30 48.13
CA LEU A 686 -4.64 -11.08 48.52
C LEU A 686 -5.64 -9.94 48.78
N PRO A 687 -5.70 -9.36 49.99
CA PRO A 687 -6.60 -8.24 50.28
C PRO A 687 -6.03 -6.94 49.69
N ILE A 688 -6.45 -6.60 48.48
CA ILE A 688 -5.97 -5.44 47.71
C ILE A 688 -7.13 -4.58 47.21
N GLY A 689 -6.91 -3.26 47.12
CA GLY A 689 -7.89 -2.29 46.63
C GLY A 689 -8.59 -1.53 47.76
N LYS A 690 -9.69 -0.85 47.43
CA LYS A 690 -10.40 0.08 48.35
C LYS A 690 -10.83 -0.54 49.68
N ASN A 691 -11.15 -1.84 49.67
CA ASN A 691 -11.62 -2.58 50.84
C ASN A 691 -10.50 -3.37 51.53
N GLY A 692 -9.27 -3.27 51.05
CA GLY A 692 -8.11 -3.91 51.68
C GLY A 692 -7.60 -3.13 52.89
N PRO A 693 -6.62 -3.69 53.62
CA PRO A 693 -6.00 -3.03 54.77
C PRO A 693 -5.29 -1.74 54.37
N ILE A 694 -5.01 -0.87 55.35
CA ILE A 694 -4.15 0.30 55.20
C ILE A 694 -2.85 0.00 55.92
N TYR A 695 -1.71 0.15 55.24
CA TYR A 695 -0.40 -0.09 55.83
C TYR A 695 0.27 1.22 56.26
N LYS A 696 0.73 1.27 57.52
CA LYS A 696 1.28 2.49 58.16
C LYS A 696 2.56 3.01 57.48
N ASP A 697 3.35 2.12 56.89
CA ASP A 697 4.57 2.49 56.19
C ASP A 697 4.30 2.95 54.74
N GLY A 698 3.03 2.98 54.30
CA GLY A 698 2.65 3.28 52.92
C GLY A 698 2.84 2.11 51.95
N PHE A 699 3.33 0.98 52.44
CA PHE A 699 3.48 -0.29 51.73
C PHE A 699 3.45 -1.44 52.73
N TYR A 700 3.25 -2.67 52.23
CA TYR A 700 3.35 -3.90 53.02
C TYR A 700 4.77 -4.47 53.00
N PHE A 701 5.24 -4.96 54.13
CA PHE A 701 6.39 -5.84 54.23
C PHE A 701 6.09 -6.94 55.25
N GLN A 702 6.34 -8.20 54.90
CA GLN A 702 6.29 -9.30 55.84
C GLN A 702 7.70 -9.53 56.40
N ASN A 703 7.88 -9.30 57.71
CA ASN A 703 9.11 -9.73 58.38
C ASN A 703 9.31 -11.23 58.15
N PRO A 704 10.54 -11.67 57.81
CA PRO A 704 10.84 -13.05 57.45
C PRO A 704 10.42 -14.06 58.52
#